data_AF-A0A829WG03-F1
#
_entry.id   AF-A0A829WG03-F1
#
_cell.length_a   1.000
_cell.length_b   1.000
_cell.length_c   1.000
_cell.angle_alpha   90.00
_cell.angle_beta   90.00
_cell.angle_gamma   90.00
#
_symmetry.space_group_name_H-M   'P 1'
#
loop_
_entity.id
_entity.type
_entity.pdbx_description
1 polymer ?
#
loop_
_entity_poly.entity_id
_entity_poly.type
_entity_poly.pdbx_seq_one_letter_code
_entity_poly.pdbx_strand_id
1 'polypeptide(L)'
;MGRPLRTVSRRRVLAATAGASVAFSAGAAATALPAAAVPQSVRKPNIIWIVCHDIHAPLLGCYGNPLAVTPTIDALAREGIRFESAYATAPVCSPSRFSLVTGLYPQSCGPAENMRAVACVAGTFQSLPEQMRDAGYYCTNNVFTDYNCDLDPKVIWDECSVTAHWRNRPQGKPFFAVYNYLITHESHLFETGATVTDPARVSIPPYLPDTPDIRDSIARNIDMVNRQDKAVAHILDELHQDNLAQDTIVMFFADHGGVQPRTKRYCYEGGLHVPLIVRFPEEFQHLAHRDAGRSSPDLVSLIDMAPTTLSLAGAPIPPHMQGQPFLGQHIAPPREHVFSGRNRMDERLDLMRTVRNDRYRYIRNYMPHRIYGQHNAYEWKGRGYQSWEEEWLAGRLNATQAAFWQDKPGEELYDIEADPHQISNLVNDPAHQSALQQLRGTLDAQMIAIHDNAFIAEGLPQSGYQESRQPGAYPLPALLALGAKVIQRQAVNLPAFRASLHDKNEALRYWAAMGILAVQTSLDARTIHDVAVAFGKENSTVIRAVQGEILLNGSHAAQALRWVADTIAQTANPDASLAAVLAATYGKNARSPDIKTAVQTALTARVSPHDVQGVLGLFAVRAAARYLSEKLDGTYTPRLKQPSDFDAGAMQSPAGKMLVAAMGGKIGDPQI
;
A
#
# COMPACT_ATOMS: atom_id res chain seq x y z
N MET A 1 -13.39 -30.17 -33.66
CA MET A 1 -13.95 -31.53 -33.43
C MET A 1 -13.45 -31.98 -32.05
N GLY A 2 -14.24 -32.30 -31.04
CA GLY A 2 -15.69 -32.42 -30.96
C GLY A 2 -16.15 -33.83 -30.59
N ARG A 3 -16.20 -34.15 -29.28
CA ARG A 3 -17.00 -35.22 -28.63
C ARG A 3 -16.94 -35.04 -27.09
N PRO A 4 -17.90 -35.56 -26.29
CA PRO A 4 -18.60 -34.66 -25.36
C PRO A 4 -18.68 -35.15 -23.90
N LEU A 5 -19.17 -34.25 -23.05
CA LEU A 5 -19.66 -34.51 -21.70
C LEU A 5 -20.65 -35.69 -21.65
N ARG A 6 -20.56 -36.52 -20.61
CA ARG A 6 -21.66 -37.41 -20.19
C ARG A 6 -22.17 -36.99 -18.82
N THR A 7 -23.47 -36.77 -18.76
CA THR A 7 -24.24 -36.41 -17.57
C THR A 7 -24.50 -37.64 -16.69
N VAL A 8 -24.58 -37.43 -15.38
CA VAL A 8 -25.07 -38.41 -14.40
C VAL A 8 -26.46 -37.98 -13.94
N SER A 9 -27.46 -38.86 -14.10
CA SER A 9 -28.83 -38.62 -13.62
C SER A 9 -29.09 -39.28 -12.26
N ARG A 10 -30.04 -38.72 -11.50
CA ARG A 10 -30.48 -39.18 -10.16
C ARG A 10 -31.73 -40.07 -10.26
N ARG A 11 -32.02 -40.84 -9.18
CA ARG A 11 -33.20 -41.72 -8.91
C ARG A 11 -33.11 -43.10 -9.61
N ARG A 12 -33.65 -44.24 -9.13
CA ARG A 12 -34.44 -44.73 -7.94
C ARG A 12 -34.37 -46.30 -7.99
N VAL A 13 -34.62 -47.15 -6.97
CA VAL A 13 -34.89 -47.05 -5.51
C VAL A 13 -34.51 -48.38 -4.80
N LEU A 14 -35.02 -48.63 -3.58
CA LEU A 14 -34.83 -49.80 -2.68
C LEU A 14 -35.59 -51.10 -3.03
N ALA A 15 -35.28 -52.14 -2.22
CA ALA A 15 -36.07 -53.34 -1.82
C ALA A 15 -35.83 -54.63 -2.66
N ALA A 16 -35.16 -55.67 -2.11
CA ALA A 16 -35.60 -56.69 -1.12
C ALA A 16 -36.26 -57.92 -1.82
N THR A 17 -36.24 -59.18 -1.34
CA THR A 17 -36.00 -59.83 -0.03
C THR A 17 -35.38 -61.24 -0.20
N ALA A 18 -34.95 -61.88 0.91
CA ALA A 18 -35.19 -63.29 1.30
C ALA A 18 -33.95 -64.00 1.91
N GLY A 19 -34.13 -64.80 2.99
CA GLY A 19 -33.07 -65.68 3.50
C GLY A 19 -33.09 -66.07 4.99
N ALA A 20 -34.15 -66.76 5.43
CA ALA A 20 -34.27 -67.68 6.58
C ALA A 20 -33.36 -67.56 7.85
N SER A 21 -34.03 -67.56 9.00
CA SER A 21 -33.47 -67.63 10.36
C SER A 21 -32.80 -68.96 10.71
N VAL A 22 -31.71 -68.91 11.50
CA VAL A 22 -31.35 -69.98 12.46
C VAL A 22 -30.90 -69.31 13.76
N ALA A 23 -31.49 -69.70 14.89
CA ALA A 23 -31.12 -69.19 16.20
C ALA A 23 -30.02 -70.06 16.84
N PHE A 24 -28.97 -69.42 17.35
CA PHE A 24 -28.03 -70.04 18.29
C PHE A 24 -27.80 -69.10 19.47
N SER A 25 -28.37 -69.47 20.61
CA SER A 25 -28.16 -68.81 21.89
C SER A 25 -26.91 -69.37 22.56
N ALA A 26 -25.79 -68.65 22.49
CA ALA A 26 -24.58 -68.91 23.26
C ALA A 26 -24.18 -67.63 24.00
N GLY A 27 -23.95 -67.72 25.30
CA GLY A 27 -23.69 -66.54 26.14
C GLY A 27 -22.32 -65.92 25.84
N ALA A 28 -22.31 -64.63 25.54
CA ALA A 28 -21.12 -63.81 25.51
C ALA A 28 -21.15 -62.84 26.71
N ALA A 29 -20.11 -62.86 27.54
CA ALA A 29 -19.93 -61.85 28.57
C ALA A 29 -19.74 -60.48 27.90
N ALA A 30 -20.58 -59.51 28.26
CA ALA A 30 -20.49 -58.16 27.73
C ALA A 30 -19.28 -57.43 28.33
N THR A 31 -18.09 -57.66 27.78
CA THR A 31 -16.97 -56.72 27.94
C THR A 31 -17.38 -55.41 27.29
N ALA A 32 -17.75 -54.43 28.12
CA ALA A 32 -18.00 -53.07 27.66
C ALA A 32 -16.71 -52.52 27.04
N LEU A 33 -16.67 -52.46 25.71
CA LEU A 33 -15.64 -51.70 25.00
C LEU A 33 -15.71 -50.26 25.53
N PRO A 34 -14.57 -49.63 25.89
CA PRO A 34 -14.59 -48.23 26.27
C PRO A 34 -15.18 -47.45 25.11
N ALA A 35 -16.21 -46.65 25.38
CA ALA A 35 -16.82 -45.80 24.37
C ALA A 35 -15.70 -44.94 23.77
N ALA A 36 -15.47 -45.10 22.46
CA ALA A 36 -14.49 -44.29 21.77
C ALA A 36 -14.84 -42.82 22.02
N ALA A 37 -13.95 -42.08 22.67
CA ALA A 37 -14.18 -40.69 22.99
C ALA A 37 -14.47 -39.98 21.67
N VAL A 38 -15.70 -39.47 21.52
CA VAL A 38 -16.05 -38.60 20.40
C VAL A 38 -15.02 -37.48 20.41
N PRO A 39 -14.24 -37.26 19.33
CA PRO A 39 -13.28 -36.18 19.32
C PRO A 39 -14.03 -34.90 19.64
N GLN A 40 -13.67 -34.23 20.75
CA GLN A 40 -14.20 -32.90 21.01
C GLN A 40 -13.85 -32.06 19.80
N SER A 41 -14.86 -31.52 19.13
CA SER A 41 -14.65 -30.60 18.02
C SER A 41 -13.86 -29.42 18.57
N VAL A 42 -12.60 -29.28 18.17
CA VAL A 42 -11.72 -28.19 18.63
C VAL A 42 -12.46 -26.88 18.40
N ARG A 43 -12.78 -26.18 19.49
CA ARG A 43 -13.60 -24.97 19.43
C ARG A 43 -12.85 -23.92 18.64
N LYS A 44 -13.51 -23.34 17.65
CA LYS A 44 -12.92 -22.27 16.83
C LYS A 44 -13.16 -20.92 17.52
N PRO A 45 -12.13 -20.06 17.66
CA PRO A 45 -12.34 -18.70 18.14
C PRO A 45 -13.17 -17.90 17.12
N ASN A 46 -13.85 -16.86 17.58
CA ASN A 46 -14.19 -15.74 16.71
C ASN A 46 -12.96 -14.85 16.56
N ILE A 47 -12.84 -14.13 15.44
CA ILE A 47 -11.72 -13.25 15.16
C ILE A 47 -12.25 -11.87 14.76
N ILE A 48 -11.80 -10.83 15.44
CA ILE A 48 -12.05 -9.43 15.06
C ILE A 48 -10.76 -8.75 14.66
N TRP A 49 -10.80 -8.05 13.54
CA TRP A 49 -9.84 -7.01 13.17
C TRP A 49 -10.47 -5.64 13.38
N ILE A 50 -9.88 -4.82 14.25
CA ILE A 50 -10.16 -3.39 14.34
C ILE A 50 -9.01 -2.67 13.61
N VAL A 51 -9.31 -2.20 12.41
CA VAL A 51 -8.36 -1.59 11.48
C VAL A 51 -8.53 -0.08 11.51
N CYS A 52 -7.54 0.62 12.06
CA CYS A 52 -7.45 2.07 11.95
C CYS A 52 -6.82 2.44 10.62
N HIS A 53 -7.21 3.58 10.06
CA HIS A 53 -6.41 4.21 9.01
C HIS A 53 -5.23 4.94 9.65
N ASP A 54 -4.10 5.08 8.96
CA ASP A 54 -3.27 6.28 9.12
C ASP A 54 -2.63 6.52 10.53
N ILE A 55 -2.24 5.47 11.30
CA ILE A 55 -1.61 5.60 12.65
C ILE A 55 -0.16 5.09 12.68
N HIS A 56 0.78 5.98 13.00
CA HIS A 56 2.14 5.63 13.41
C HIS A 56 2.13 5.14 14.87
N ALA A 57 2.76 4.00 15.19
CA ALA A 57 2.60 3.37 16.51
C ALA A 57 2.88 4.32 17.72
N PRO A 58 3.99 5.10 17.75
CA PRO A 58 4.29 6.08 18.81
C PRO A 58 3.31 7.26 18.97
N LEU A 59 2.19 7.27 18.25
CA LEU A 59 1.09 8.21 18.47
C LEU A 59 0.16 7.76 19.62
N LEU A 60 0.18 6.48 20.03
CA LEU A 60 -0.69 5.92 21.08
C LEU A 60 -0.07 5.99 22.48
N GLY A 61 -0.91 6.04 23.53
CA GLY A 61 -0.46 6.09 24.93
C GLY A 61 0.38 4.87 25.31
N CYS A 62 -0.13 3.66 25.05
CA CYS A 62 0.59 2.39 25.23
C CYS A 62 1.83 2.19 24.35
N TYR A 63 2.12 3.10 23.41
CA TYR A 63 3.37 3.15 22.64
C TYR A 63 4.26 4.34 23.01
N GLY A 64 3.93 5.06 24.09
CA GLY A 64 4.78 6.08 24.72
C GLY A 64 4.36 7.53 24.49
N ASN A 65 3.22 7.81 23.83
CA ASN A 65 2.77 9.18 23.64
C ASN A 65 2.15 9.78 24.93
N PRO A 66 2.73 10.82 25.55
CA PRO A 66 2.24 11.37 26.82
C PRO A 66 1.03 12.31 26.67
N LEU A 67 0.59 12.61 25.44
CA LEU A 67 -0.56 13.46 25.15
C LEU A 67 -1.78 12.67 24.67
N ALA A 68 -1.58 11.41 24.25
CA ALA A 68 -2.66 10.52 23.87
C ALA A 68 -3.45 10.06 25.11
N VAL A 69 -4.77 10.09 25.00
CA VAL A 69 -5.72 9.64 26.02
C VAL A 69 -6.48 8.45 25.42
N THR A 70 -5.82 7.29 25.44
CA THR A 70 -6.28 6.04 24.79
C THR A 70 -6.53 4.91 25.82
N PRO A 71 -7.35 5.13 26.86
CA PRO A 71 -7.47 4.20 27.98
C PRO A 71 -7.96 2.80 27.58
N THR A 72 -8.75 2.69 26.52
CA THR A 72 -9.29 1.42 26.00
C THR A 72 -8.24 0.64 25.24
N ILE A 73 -7.54 1.30 24.30
CA ILE A 73 -6.44 0.69 23.55
C ILE A 73 -5.29 0.33 24.50
N ASP A 74 -5.04 1.17 25.51
CA ASP A 74 -4.03 0.91 26.54
C ASP A 74 -4.44 -0.25 27.46
N ALA A 75 -5.74 -0.47 27.71
CA ALA A 75 -6.23 -1.67 28.39
C ALA A 75 -6.04 -2.92 27.53
N LEU A 76 -6.40 -2.85 26.25
CA LEU A 76 -6.18 -3.93 25.28
C LEU A 76 -4.70 -4.32 25.19
N ALA A 77 -3.77 -3.36 25.27
CA ALA A 77 -2.34 -3.60 25.32
C ALA A 77 -1.86 -4.26 26.63
N ARG A 78 -2.51 -3.97 27.77
CA ARG A 78 -2.23 -4.59 29.08
C ARG A 78 -2.81 -6.01 29.21
N GLU A 79 -3.89 -6.30 28.48
CA GLU A 79 -4.56 -7.61 28.48
C GLU A 79 -4.08 -8.54 27.35
N GLY A 80 -3.53 -7.97 26.28
CA GLY A 80 -3.04 -8.70 25.11
C GLY A 80 -1.52 -8.68 24.96
N ILE A 81 -1.06 -8.92 23.74
CA ILE A 81 0.34 -8.82 23.32
C ILE A 81 0.49 -7.53 22.51
N ARG A 82 1.39 -6.63 22.93
CA ARG A 82 1.74 -5.42 22.18
C ARG A 82 2.99 -5.68 21.34
N PHE A 83 2.87 -5.74 20.01
CA PHE A 83 4.02 -5.90 19.14
C PHE A 83 4.73 -4.55 18.97
N GLU A 84 6.02 -4.51 19.29
CA GLU A 84 6.84 -3.30 19.24
C GLU A 84 7.25 -2.95 17.81
N SER A 85 7.32 -3.95 16.93
CA SER A 85 7.92 -3.87 15.60
C SER A 85 7.00 -4.43 14.50
N ALA A 86 5.82 -3.82 14.32
CA ALA A 86 4.89 -4.16 13.23
C ALA A 86 4.95 -3.13 12.08
N TYR A 87 4.98 -3.61 10.83
CA TYR A 87 5.25 -2.78 9.65
C TYR A 87 4.35 -3.04 8.44
N ALA A 88 3.84 -1.97 7.81
CA ALA A 88 3.07 -2.05 6.57
C ALA A 88 3.95 -2.43 5.35
N THR A 89 3.34 -3.05 4.33
CA THR A 89 4.02 -3.40 3.06
C THR A 89 4.14 -2.20 2.12
N ALA A 90 3.30 -1.18 2.30
CA ALA A 90 3.36 0.09 1.61
C ALA A 90 2.96 1.24 2.55
N PRO A 91 3.50 2.46 2.39
CA PRO A 91 3.19 3.59 3.26
C PRO A 91 1.87 4.30 2.88
N VAL A 92 0.91 3.58 2.27
CA VAL A 92 -0.37 4.13 1.81
C VAL A 92 -1.44 3.04 1.74
N CYS A 93 -2.71 3.43 1.88
CA CYS A 93 -3.83 2.55 2.20
C CYS A 93 -4.07 1.43 1.19
N SER A 94 -4.38 1.71 -0.08
CA SER A 94 -4.83 0.66 -1.00
C SER A 94 -3.80 -0.46 -1.25
N PRO A 95 -2.52 -0.17 -1.53
CA PRO A 95 -1.48 -1.20 -1.67
C PRO A 95 -1.17 -1.97 -0.37
N SER A 96 -1.38 -1.38 0.81
CA SER A 96 -1.23 -2.12 2.08
C SER A 96 -2.42 -3.06 2.32
N ARG A 97 -3.64 -2.59 2.00
CA ARG A 97 -4.88 -3.39 2.07
C ARG A 97 -4.90 -4.54 1.09
N PHE A 98 -4.26 -4.38 -0.07
CA PHE A 98 -3.97 -5.49 -0.98
C PHE A 98 -3.28 -6.65 -0.26
N SER A 99 -2.23 -6.38 0.54
CA SER A 99 -1.55 -7.41 1.34
C SER A 99 -2.45 -8.00 2.42
N LEU A 100 -3.25 -7.18 3.10
CA LEU A 100 -4.18 -7.67 4.15
C LEU A 100 -5.22 -8.66 3.60
N VAL A 101 -5.72 -8.44 2.37
CA VAL A 101 -6.81 -9.26 1.79
C VAL A 101 -6.30 -10.45 0.94
N THR A 102 -5.06 -10.40 0.44
CA THR A 102 -4.49 -11.46 -0.43
C THR A 102 -3.36 -12.28 0.21
N GLY A 103 -2.67 -11.75 1.23
CA GLY A 103 -1.41 -12.31 1.72
C GLY A 103 -0.23 -12.16 0.75
N LEU A 104 -0.34 -11.32 -0.29
CA LEU A 104 0.70 -11.04 -1.28
C LEU A 104 1.31 -9.66 -1.07
N TYR A 105 2.59 -9.50 -1.42
CA TYR A 105 3.19 -8.17 -1.59
C TYR A 105 2.52 -7.50 -2.80
N PRO A 106 2.09 -6.21 -2.73
CA PRO A 106 1.51 -5.54 -3.88
C PRO A 106 2.49 -5.52 -5.06
N GLN A 107 3.80 -5.44 -4.77
CA GLN A 107 4.88 -5.53 -5.74
C GLN A 107 4.91 -6.84 -6.55
N SER A 108 4.28 -7.91 -6.10
CA SER A 108 4.19 -9.19 -6.83
C SER A 108 3.16 -9.17 -7.96
N CYS A 109 2.24 -8.20 -7.95
CA CYS A 109 0.98 -8.20 -8.68
C CYS A 109 0.71 -6.84 -9.34
N GLY A 110 1.68 -6.32 -10.11
CA GLY A 110 1.57 -4.99 -10.72
C GLY A 110 0.29 -4.83 -11.54
N PRO A 111 -0.47 -3.73 -11.40
CA PRO A 111 -0.08 -2.47 -10.77
C PRO A 111 -0.42 -2.29 -9.27
N ALA A 112 -0.62 -3.36 -8.47
CA ALA A 112 -1.06 -3.26 -7.08
C ALA A 112 -0.18 -2.38 -6.16
N GLU A 113 1.09 -2.14 -6.51
CA GLU A 113 2.01 -1.26 -5.78
C GLU A 113 1.86 0.25 -6.09
N ASN A 114 0.99 0.60 -7.05
CA ASN A 114 0.67 1.98 -7.43
C ASN A 114 -0.62 2.42 -6.72
N MET A 115 -0.60 3.53 -6.01
CA MET A 115 -1.79 4.07 -5.33
C MET A 115 -2.85 4.48 -6.37
N ARG A 116 -4.12 4.12 -6.12
CA ARG A 116 -5.21 4.25 -7.11
C ARG A 116 -4.91 3.47 -8.39
N ALA A 117 -4.86 2.14 -8.26
CA ALA A 117 -4.75 1.21 -9.39
C ALA A 117 -5.63 -0.02 -9.18
N VAL A 118 -5.81 -0.84 -10.23
CA VAL A 118 -6.57 -2.08 -10.17
C VAL A 118 -5.72 -3.23 -10.70
N ALA A 119 -5.19 -4.06 -9.80
CA ALA A 119 -4.55 -5.32 -10.16
C ALA A 119 -5.56 -6.45 -10.39
N CYS A 120 -5.27 -7.29 -11.38
CA CYS A 120 -6.07 -8.48 -11.70
C CYS A 120 -5.63 -9.66 -10.82
N VAL A 121 -6.46 -10.04 -9.85
CA VAL A 121 -6.22 -11.17 -8.94
C VAL A 121 -7.44 -12.10 -8.81
N ALA A 122 -8.64 -11.61 -9.10
CA ALA A 122 -9.88 -12.38 -9.05
C ALA A 122 -9.78 -13.63 -9.96
N GLY A 123 -10.22 -14.78 -9.44
CA GLY A 123 -10.12 -16.06 -10.13
C GLY A 123 -8.70 -16.66 -10.23
N THR A 124 -7.65 -15.90 -9.89
CA THR A 124 -6.26 -16.41 -9.77
C THR A 124 -5.93 -16.77 -8.32
N PHE A 125 -6.35 -15.92 -7.37
CA PHE A 125 -6.17 -16.14 -5.94
C PHE A 125 -7.53 -16.05 -5.22
N GLN A 126 -7.76 -16.95 -4.27
CA GLN A 126 -8.81 -16.75 -3.28
C GLN A 126 -8.34 -15.69 -2.27
N SER A 127 -9.21 -14.76 -1.91
CA SER A 127 -8.97 -13.78 -0.86
C SER A 127 -9.10 -14.38 0.54
N LEU A 128 -8.55 -13.71 1.56
CA LEU A 128 -8.68 -14.11 2.97
C LEU A 128 -10.15 -14.35 3.40
N PRO A 129 -11.14 -13.50 3.05
CA PRO A 129 -12.54 -13.74 3.38
C PRO A 129 -13.10 -15.03 2.78
N GLU A 130 -12.77 -15.34 1.52
CA GLU A 130 -13.20 -16.60 0.88
C GLU A 130 -12.60 -17.81 1.60
N GLN A 131 -11.31 -17.77 1.91
CA GLN A 131 -10.62 -18.85 2.62
C GLN A 131 -11.15 -19.05 4.05
N MET A 132 -11.54 -17.97 4.74
CA MET A 132 -12.19 -18.04 6.05
C MET A 132 -13.61 -18.61 5.96
N ARG A 133 -14.37 -18.32 4.90
CA ARG A 133 -15.69 -18.92 4.62
C ARG A 133 -15.58 -20.41 4.32
N ASP A 134 -14.58 -20.81 3.54
CA ASP A 134 -14.23 -22.23 3.31
C ASP A 134 -13.83 -22.93 4.64
N ALA A 135 -13.17 -22.23 5.55
CA ALA A 135 -12.89 -22.70 6.91
C ALA A 135 -14.11 -22.72 7.86
N GLY A 136 -15.31 -22.36 7.37
CA GLY A 136 -16.59 -22.44 8.05
C GLY A 136 -17.06 -21.15 8.73
N TYR A 137 -16.28 -20.07 8.68
CA TYR A 137 -16.62 -18.79 9.31
C TYR A 137 -17.78 -18.10 8.58
N TYR A 138 -18.39 -17.15 9.28
CA TYR A 138 -19.22 -16.10 8.68
C TYR A 138 -18.39 -14.81 8.65
N CYS A 139 -18.22 -14.20 7.48
CA CYS A 139 -17.22 -13.15 7.25
C CYS A 139 -17.86 -11.80 6.93
N THR A 140 -17.49 -10.74 7.67
CA THR A 140 -18.07 -9.40 7.53
C THR A 140 -17.02 -8.29 7.48
N ASN A 141 -17.30 -7.23 6.72
CA ASN A 141 -16.49 -6.02 6.65
C ASN A 141 -17.42 -4.79 6.67
N ASN A 142 -17.29 -3.90 7.67
CA ASN A 142 -18.18 -2.74 7.79
C ASN A 142 -18.03 -1.75 6.61
N VAL A 143 -16.84 -1.34 6.22
CA VAL A 143 -16.66 -0.32 5.17
C VAL A 143 -15.24 -0.31 4.59
N PHE A 144 -15.00 0.50 3.56
CA PHE A 144 -13.72 0.77 2.88
C PHE A 144 -12.97 -0.47 2.38
N THR A 145 -13.32 -0.89 1.17
CA THR A 145 -12.80 -2.08 0.48
C THR A 145 -11.82 -1.70 -0.63
N ASP A 146 -11.05 -0.63 -0.42
CA ASP A 146 -10.11 -0.07 -1.40
C ASP A 146 -8.86 -0.97 -1.47
N TYR A 147 -9.03 -2.18 -2.01
CA TYR A 147 -8.04 -3.26 -2.02
C TYR A 147 -7.01 -3.14 -3.16
N ASN A 148 -7.08 -2.10 -3.98
CA ASN A 148 -6.22 -1.88 -5.16
C ASN A 148 -6.25 -3.01 -6.21
N CYS A 149 -7.35 -3.77 -6.27
CA CYS A 149 -7.53 -4.93 -7.14
C CYS A 149 -8.99 -5.16 -7.54
N ASP A 150 -9.21 -6.13 -8.43
CA ASP A 150 -10.51 -6.47 -9.05
C ASP A 150 -11.44 -7.38 -8.23
N LEU A 151 -11.11 -7.67 -6.97
CA LEU A 151 -11.97 -8.42 -6.05
C LEU A 151 -13.30 -7.67 -5.78
N ASP A 152 -14.45 -8.31 -6.03
CA ASP A 152 -15.77 -7.76 -5.66
C ASP A 152 -16.06 -8.02 -4.17
N PRO A 153 -16.19 -6.98 -3.33
CA PRO A 153 -16.52 -7.14 -1.91
C PRO A 153 -17.84 -7.87 -1.64
N LYS A 154 -18.80 -7.82 -2.58
CA LYS A 154 -20.10 -8.50 -2.46
C LYS A 154 -20.03 -10.00 -2.75
N VAL A 155 -18.93 -10.46 -3.34
CA VAL A 155 -18.69 -11.87 -3.65
C VAL A 155 -17.84 -12.51 -2.55
N ILE A 156 -16.77 -11.83 -2.12
CA ILE A 156 -15.79 -12.41 -1.19
C ILE A 156 -16.29 -12.45 0.27
N TRP A 157 -17.04 -11.44 0.72
CA TRP A 157 -17.63 -11.36 2.07
C TRP A 157 -19.03 -12.00 2.10
N ASP A 158 -19.50 -12.41 3.29
CA ASP A 158 -20.93 -12.72 3.48
C ASP A 158 -21.75 -11.44 3.61
N GLU A 159 -21.22 -10.41 4.31
CA GLU A 159 -21.77 -9.06 4.32
C GLU A 159 -20.67 -7.99 4.24
N CYS A 160 -20.86 -7.00 3.36
CA CYS A 160 -19.98 -5.84 3.26
C CYS A 160 -20.80 -4.55 3.06
N SER A 161 -21.05 -3.83 4.16
CA SER A 161 -21.84 -2.60 4.22
C SER A 161 -21.67 -1.94 5.59
N VAL A 162 -21.96 -0.64 5.72
CA VAL A 162 -21.78 0.10 7.00
C VAL A 162 -22.57 -0.47 8.20
N THR A 163 -23.44 -1.46 7.96
CA THR A 163 -24.21 -2.19 8.98
C THR A 163 -23.84 -3.68 9.07
N ALA A 164 -22.83 -4.15 8.32
CA ALA A 164 -22.36 -5.53 8.35
C ALA A 164 -21.72 -5.85 9.70
N HIS A 165 -22.12 -6.96 10.32
CA HIS A 165 -21.85 -7.21 11.73
C HIS A 165 -21.90 -8.70 12.06
N TRP A 166 -21.05 -9.15 13.00
CA TRP A 166 -21.08 -10.54 13.50
C TRP A 166 -22.43 -11.02 14.08
N ARG A 167 -23.35 -10.10 14.40
CA ARG A 167 -24.69 -10.41 14.94
C ARG A 167 -25.62 -11.02 13.90
N ASN A 168 -25.37 -10.78 12.61
CA ASN A 168 -26.15 -11.32 11.50
C ASN A 168 -25.75 -12.76 11.14
N ARG A 169 -24.76 -13.34 11.84
CA ARG A 169 -24.23 -14.69 11.55
C ARG A 169 -25.27 -15.80 11.82
N PRO A 170 -25.26 -16.89 11.04
CA PRO A 170 -26.02 -18.09 11.37
C PRO A 170 -25.70 -18.64 12.76
N GLN A 171 -26.72 -19.12 13.48
CA GLN A 171 -26.56 -19.64 14.84
C GLN A 171 -25.48 -20.73 14.92
N GLY A 172 -24.57 -20.59 15.88
CA GLY A 172 -23.48 -21.55 16.12
C GLY A 172 -22.28 -21.46 15.17
N LYS A 173 -22.29 -20.60 14.15
CA LYS A 173 -21.08 -20.33 13.35
C LYS A 173 -20.10 -19.42 14.13
N PRO A 174 -18.78 -19.66 14.02
CA PRO A 174 -17.78 -18.66 14.37
C PRO A 174 -17.77 -17.55 13.31
N PHE A 175 -17.26 -16.36 13.66
CA PHE A 175 -17.19 -15.22 12.75
C PHE A 175 -15.80 -14.60 12.62
N PHE A 176 -15.56 -14.02 11.45
CA PHE A 176 -14.44 -13.13 11.16
C PHE A 176 -15.01 -11.76 10.78
N ALA A 177 -14.76 -10.74 11.59
CA ALA A 177 -15.32 -9.41 11.36
C ALA A 177 -14.21 -8.35 11.29
N VAL A 178 -14.27 -7.51 10.26
CA VAL A 178 -13.34 -6.41 10.04
C VAL A 178 -14.08 -5.07 10.21
N TYR A 179 -13.57 -4.26 11.12
CA TYR A 179 -14.04 -2.91 11.41
C TYR A 179 -12.96 -1.90 10.99
N ASN A 180 -13.14 -1.30 9.82
CA ASN A 180 -12.33 -0.18 9.35
C ASN A 180 -12.90 1.13 9.90
N TYR A 181 -12.03 2.01 10.41
CA TYR A 181 -12.39 3.35 10.90
C TYR A 181 -11.58 4.46 10.24
N LEU A 182 -12.27 5.43 9.64
CA LEU A 182 -11.66 6.61 9.01
C LEU A 182 -11.23 7.71 9.98
N ILE A 183 -11.54 7.61 11.27
CA ILE A 183 -11.41 8.68 12.29
C ILE A 183 -10.00 9.30 12.32
N THR A 184 -8.98 8.51 11.97
CA THR A 184 -7.56 8.87 11.98
C THR A 184 -6.97 9.19 10.58
N HIS A 185 -7.79 9.17 9.53
CA HIS A 185 -7.38 9.43 8.15
C HIS A 185 -6.96 10.88 7.89
N GLU A 186 -5.97 11.07 7.00
CA GLU A 186 -5.35 12.36 6.67
C GLU A 186 -6.31 13.48 6.30
N SER A 187 -7.49 13.14 5.76
CA SER A 187 -8.54 14.10 5.40
C SER A 187 -8.99 14.98 6.57
N HIS A 188 -8.94 14.45 7.79
CA HIS A 188 -9.25 15.23 9.00
C HIS A 188 -8.19 16.29 9.33
N LEU A 189 -6.97 16.17 8.82
CA LEU A 189 -5.94 17.23 8.97
C LEU A 189 -6.20 18.45 8.07
N PHE A 190 -7.13 18.34 7.12
CA PHE A 190 -7.54 19.46 6.26
C PHE A 190 -8.55 20.38 6.98
N GLU A 191 -9.11 19.93 8.11
CA GLU A 191 -10.04 20.70 8.93
C GLU A 191 -9.36 21.91 9.61
N THR A 192 -10.13 22.98 9.79
CA THR A 192 -9.68 24.22 10.46
C THR A 192 -10.38 24.44 11.81
N GLY A 193 -10.98 23.40 12.37
CA GLY A 193 -11.56 23.43 13.72
C GLY A 193 -10.48 23.47 14.81
N ALA A 194 -10.84 24.03 15.97
CA ALA A 194 -9.99 24.04 17.16
C ALA A 194 -9.68 22.62 17.65
N THR A 195 -8.45 22.42 18.09
CA THR A 195 -7.99 21.19 18.74
C THR A 195 -8.35 21.18 20.23
N VAL A 196 -8.52 19.99 20.79
CA VAL A 196 -8.62 19.75 22.24
C VAL A 196 -7.22 19.62 22.83
N THR A 197 -6.31 18.97 22.12
CA THR A 197 -4.88 18.97 22.43
C THR A 197 -4.29 20.35 22.13
N ASP A 198 -3.58 20.92 23.11
CA ASP A 198 -2.91 22.23 22.97
C ASP A 198 -1.71 22.14 22.00
N PRO A 199 -1.70 22.87 20.87
CA PRO A 199 -0.58 22.90 19.92
C PRO A 199 0.75 23.41 20.51
N ALA A 200 0.73 24.13 21.64
CA ALA A 200 1.97 24.51 22.33
C ALA A 200 2.66 23.34 23.03
N ARG A 201 1.92 22.26 23.36
CA ARG A 201 2.43 21.09 24.10
C ARG A 201 3.05 20.01 23.22
N VAL A 202 2.84 20.05 21.90
CA VAL A 202 3.35 19.00 21.00
C VAL A 202 4.83 19.18 20.69
N SER A 203 5.54 18.06 20.55
CA SER A 203 6.91 18.00 20.05
C SER A 203 6.91 17.94 18.53
N ILE A 204 7.75 18.74 17.88
CA ILE A 204 7.87 18.79 16.41
C ILE A 204 9.10 17.96 16.00
N PRO A 205 8.97 17.01 15.06
CA PRO A 205 10.11 16.29 14.51
C PRO A 205 11.14 17.26 13.89
N PRO A 206 12.46 17.10 14.09
CA PRO A 206 13.46 18.10 13.70
C PRO A 206 13.57 18.38 12.18
N TYR A 207 13.01 17.48 11.35
CA TYR A 207 12.91 17.66 9.90
C TYR A 207 11.73 18.55 9.46
N LEU A 208 10.86 18.97 10.37
CA LEU A 208 9.77 19.91 10.10
C LEU A 208 10.09 21.30 10.65
N PRO A 209 9.64 22.39 10.00
CA PRO A 209 9.68 23.73 10.57
C PRO A 209 8.67 23.89 11.71
N ASP A 210 8.99 24.76 12.67
CA ASP A 210 8.08 25.11 13.77
C ASP A 210 7.08 26.18 13.30
N THR A 211 6.02 25.72 12.61
CA THR A 211 4.92 26.58 12.16
C THR A 211 3.64 26.31 12.97
N PRO A 212 2.74 27.30 13.11
CA PRO A 212 1.43 27.09 13.74
C PRO A 212 0.63 25.96 13.07
N ASP A 213 0.67 25.86 11.73
CA ASP A 213 -0.03 24.81 10.97
C ASP A 213 0.53 23.40 11.25
N ILE A 214 1.84 23.26 11.49
CA ILE A 214 2.46 21.97 11.84
C ILE A 214 2.14 21.57 13.28
N ARG A 215 2.21 22.51 14.24
CA ARG A 215 1.78 22.26 15.62
C ARG A 215 0.32 21.82 15.71
N ASP A 216 -0.55 22.55 15.01
CA ASP A 216 -1.97 22.27 14.89
C ASP A 216 -2.26 20.91 14.21
N SER A 217 -1.50 20.55 13.17
CA SER A 217 -1.58 19.23 12.52
C SER A 217 -1.22 18.07 13.45
N ILE A 218 -0.16 18.22 14.27
CA ILE A 218 0.25 17.18 15.23
C ILE A 218 -0.79 17.08 16.37
N ALA A 219 -1.25 18.20 16.91
CA ALA A 219 -2.27 18.24 17.96
C ALA A 219 -3.60 17.60 17.51
N ARG A 220 -4.06 17.92 16.29
CA ARG A 220 -5.29 17.31 15.73
C ARG A 220 -5.15 15.80 15.51
N ASN A 221 -3.96 15.32 15.15
CA ASN A 221 -3.72 13.89 14.97
C ASN A 221 -3.79 13.11 16.30
N ILE A 222 -3.38 13.72 17.42
CA ILE A 222 -3.60 13.19 18.77
C ILE A 222 -5.11 13.18 19.10
N ASP A 223 -5.85 14.25 18.80
CA ASP A 223 -7.31 14.30 19.01
C ASP A 223 -8.09 13.30 18.15
N MET A 224 -7.58 12.94 16.97
CA MET A 224 -8.12 11.86 16.13
C MET A 224 -7.93 10.50 16.80
N VAL A 225 -6.76 10.22 17.36
CA VAL A 225 -6.48 9.00 18.13
C VAL A 225 -7.34 8.92 19.41
N ASN A 226 -7.53 10.03 20.12
CA ASN A 226 -8.40 10.12 21.31
C ASN A 226 -9.88 9.86 20.97
N ARG A 227 -10.29 10.06 19.71
CA ARG A 227 -11.61 9.66 19.20
C ARG A 227 -11.64 8.19 18.77
N GLN A 228 -10.56 7.68 18.18
CA GLN A 228 -10.42 6.28 17.78
C GLN A 228 -10.57 5.32 18.97
N ASP A 229 -10.04 5.67 20.15
CA ASP A 229 -10.20 4.88 21.38
C ASP A 229 -11.67 4.59 21.72
N LYS A 230 -12.57 5.55 21.49
CA LYS A 230 -14.01 5.40 21.76
C LYS A 230 -14.70 4.46 20.76
N ALA A 231 -14.21 4.42 19.51
CA ALA A 231 -14.68 3.46 18.52
C ALA A 231 -14.22 2.03 18.85
N VAL A 232 -13.00 1.87 19.37
CA VAL A 232 -12.53 0.58 19.92
C VAL A 232 -13.40 0.17 21.11
N ALA A 233 -13.68 1.08 22.05
CA ALA A 233 -14.52 0.82 23.21
C ALA A 233 -15.91 0.31 22.83
N HIS A 234 -16.55 0.94 21.84
CA HIS A 234 -17.87 0.53 21.35
C HIS A 234 -17.89 -0.96 20.90
N ILE A 235 -16.91 -1.41 20.13
CA ILE A 235 -16.83 -2.80 19.66
C ILE A 235 -16.57 -3.79 20.81
N LEU A 236 -15.72 -3.41 21.78
CA LEU A 236 -15.46 -4.24 22.96
C LEU A 236 -16.70 -4.34 23.87
N ASP A 237 -17.43 -3.24 24.06
CA ASP A 237 -18.69 -3.22 24.80
C ASP A 237 -19.76 -4.10 24.14
N GLU A 238 -19.84 -4.11 22.81
CA GLU A 238 -20.75 -4.99 22.08
C GLU A 238 -20.37 -6.48 22.20
N LEU A 239 -19.08 -6.82 22.17
CA LEU A 239 -18.63 -8.19 22.48
C LEU A 239 -19.02 -8.62 23.90
N HIS A 240 -18.97 -7.70 24.87
CA HIS A 240 -19.35 -7.96 26.26
C HIS A 240 -20.86 -8.16 26.39
N GLN A 241 -21.67 -7.29 25.77
CA GLN A 241 -23.14 -7.38 25.74
C GLN A 241 -23.62 -8.68 25.08
N ASP A 242 -22.96 -9.12 24.01
CA ASP A 242 -23.28 -10.36 23.29
C ASP A 242 -22.76 -11.62 24.00
N ASN A 243 -22.03 -11.48 25.12
CA ASN A 243 -21.34 -12.56 25.84
C ASN A 243 -20.28 -13.31 25.01
N LEU A 244 -19.67 -12.62 24.02
CA LEU A 244 -18.66 -13.19 23.11
C LEU A 244 -17.22 -12.87 23.54
N ALA A 245 -17.05 -12.15 24.65
CA ALA A 245 -15.78 -11.68 25.17
C ALA A 245 -14.72 -12.79 25.39
N GLN A 246 -15.15 -13.97 25.83
CA GLN A 246 -14.28 -15.13 26.08
C GLN A 246 -14.14 -16.06 24.87
N ASP A 247 -14.90 -15.78 23.81
CA ASP A 247 -14.94 -16.58 22.59
C ASP A 247 -14.14 -15.93 21.45
N THR A 248 -13.65 -14.70 21.64
CA THR A 248 -13.19 -13.82 20.55
C THR A 248 -11.76 -13.35 20.77
N ILE A 249 -10.92 -13.57 19.76
CA ILE A 249 -9.59 -12.97 19.64
C ILE A 249 -9.76 -11.60 18.98
N VAL A 250 -9.21 -10.55 19.59
CA VAL A 250 -9.29 -9.18 19.08
C VAL A 250 -7.91 -8.72 18.62
N MET A 251 -7.79 -8.32 17.36
CA MET A 251 -6.59 -7.75 16.77
C MET A 251 -6.86 -6.27 16.47
N PHE A 252 -6.09 -5.37 17.08
CA PHE A 252 -6.11 -3.93 16.79
C PHE A 252 -4.83 -3.54 16.07
N PHE A 253 -4.94 -2.88 14.92
CA PHE A 253 -3.79 -2.40 14.16
C PHE A 253 -4.18 -1.24 13.21
N ALA A 254 -3.18 -0.62 12.58
CA ALA A 254 -3.39 0.34 11.50
C ALA A 254 -2.94 -0.23 10.14
N ASP A 255 -3.56 0.23 9.05
CA ASP A 255 -3.21 -0.25 7.69
C ASP A 255 -1.87 0.30 7.18
N HIS A 256 -1.45 1.48 7.63
CA HIS A 256 -0.08 2.00 7.54
C HIS A 256 0.18 3.08 8.59
N GLY A 257 1.39 3.65 8.55
CA GLY A 257 1.84 4.68 9.48
C GLY A 257 1.07 6.02 9.36
N GLY A 258 1.57 7.01 10.08
CA GLY A 258 0.90 8.29 10.38
C GLY A 258 0.73 9.23 9.18
N VAL A 259 0.22 10.42 9.48
CA VAL A 259 -0.26 11.41 8.48
C VAL A 259 0.41 12.78 8.53
N GLN A 260 1.43 12.94 9.36
CA GLN A 260 2.25 14.15 9.36
C GLN A 260 3.12 14.24 8.10
N PRO A 261 3.63 15.43 7.73
CA PRO A 261 4.50 15.52 6.57
C PRO A 261 5.72 14.60 6.66
N ARG A 262 6.12 13.98 5.54
CA ARG A 262 7.16 12.92 5.45
C ARG A 262 6.76 11.55 6.06
N THR A 263 5.50 11.33 6.46
CA THR A 263 5.03 10.02 6.98
C THR A 263 4.25 9.22 5.92
N LYS A 264 2.92 9.34 5.83
CA LYS A 264 2.11 8.73 4.75
C LYS A 264 2.72 9.04 3.38
N ARG A 265 2.72 8.04 2.51
CA ARG A 265 3.41 7.96 1.21
C ARG A 265 4.94 7.78 1.28
N TYR A 266 5.63 7.83 2.41
CA TYR A 266 7.10 7.71 2.48
C TYR A 266 7.58 6.47 3.24
N CYS A 267 8.69 5.85 2.79
CA CYS A 267 9.22 4.60 3.34
C CYS A 267 10.07 4.76 4.63
N TYR A 268 9.74 5.75 5.45
CA TYR A 268 10.34 5.97 6.78
C TYR A 268 9.49 5.26 7.86
N GLU A 269 10.02 5.11 9.09
CA GLU A 269 9.28 4.55 10.24
C GLU A 269 7.91 5.23 10.39
N GLY A 270 7.88 6.56 10.32
CA GLY A 270 6.64 7.35 10.40
C GLY A 270 5.52 6.91 9.45
N GLY A 271 5.85 6.42 8.25
CA GLY A 271 4.88 5.95 7.25
C GLY A 271 4.64 4.44 7.24
N LEU A 272 5.47 3.65 7.94
CA LEU A 272 5.46 2.18 7.86
C LEU A 272 5.24 1.47 9.20
N HIS A 273 5.72 2.03 10.32
CA HIS A 273 5.60 1.45 11.66
C HIS A 273 4.19 1.66 12.20
N VAL A 274 3.47 0.57 12.41
CA VAL A 274 2.06 0.56 12.81
C VAL A 274 1.89 -0.02 14.21
N PRO A 275 0.89 0.42 14.98
CA PRO A 275 0.51 -0.31 16.19
C PRO A 275 -0.04 -1.69 15.80
N LEU A 276 0.25 -2.69 16.63
CA LEU A 276 -0.36 -4.02 16.55
C LEU A 276 -0.50 -4.58 17.96
N ILE A 277 -1.75 -4.80 18.37
CA ILE A 277 -2.11 -5.39 19.66
C ILE A 277 -3.02 -6.59 19.39
N VAL A 278 -2.76 -7.73 20.01
CA VAL A 278 -3.61 -8.91 19.91
C VAL A 278 -4.00 -9.42 21.30
N ARG A 279 -5.29 -9.39 21.62
CA ARG A 279 -5.84 -9.91 22.88
C ARG A 279 -6.48 -11.27 22.67
N PHE A 280 -6.02 -12.26 23.43
CA PHE A 280 -6.57 -13.60 23.50
C PHE A 280 -7.43 -13.74 24.76
N PRO A 281 -8.61 -14.37 24.71
CA PRO A 281 -9.32 -14.83 25.90
C PRO A 281 -8.66 -16.10 26.45
N GLU A 282 -8.97 -16.46 27.70
CA GLU A 282 -8.28 -17.54 28.45
C GLU A 282 -8.22 -18.88 27.69
N GLU A 283 -9.34 -19.32 27.11
CA GLU A 283 -9.43 -20.59 26.36
C GLU A 283 -8.46 -20.66 25.17
N PHE A 284 -8.21 -19.53 24.51
CA PHE A 284 -7.39 -19.45 23.29
C PHE A 284 -5.96 -18.96 23.52
N GLN A 285 -5.51 -18.78 24.78
CA GLN A 285 -4.13 -18.38 25.09
C GLN A 285 -3.07 -19.33 24.51
N HIS A 286 -3.41 -20.61 24.34
CA HIS A 286 -2.53 -21.60 23.70
C HIS A 286 -2.20 -21.29 22.23
N LEU A 287 -2.97 -20.41 21.57
CA LEU A 287 -2.70 -19.92 20.20
C LEU A 287 -1.78 -18.68 20.18
N ALA A 288 -1.52 -18.06 21.33
CA ALA A 288 -0.74 -16.84 21.44
C ALA A 288 0.78 -17.09 21.41
N HIS A 289 1.21 -18.26 21.89
CA HIS A 289 2.61 -18.69 22.05
C HIS A 289 3.50 -17.73 22.86
N ARG A 290 2.89 -16.78 23.58
CA ARG A 290 3.51 -15.71 24.37
C ARG A 290 2.58 -15.36 25.52
N ASP A 291 3.13 -14.84 26.62
CA ASP A 291 2.34 -14.42 27.78
C ASP A 291 1.51 -13.15 27.47
N ALA A 292 0.29 -13.10 28.00
CA ALA A 292 -0.55 -11.90 27.98
C ALA A 292 0.05 -10.77 28.84
N GLY A 293 -0.23 -9.51 28.48
CA GLY A 293 0.28 -8.33 29.16
C GLY A 293 1.79 -8.09 28.97
N ARG A 294 2.39 -8.70 27.96
CA ARG A 294 3.78 -8.50 27.55
C ARG A 294 3.86 -7.81 26.20
N SER A 295 4.93 -7.07 25.99
CA SER A 295 5.32 -6.66 24.64
C SER A 295 6.12 -7.76 23.95
N SER A 296 6.04 -7.79 22.61
CA SER A 296 6.85 -8.66 21.76
C SER A 296 7.80 -7.82 20.89
N PRO A 297 9.12 -8.08 20.92
CA PRO A 297 10.07 -7.43 20.02
C PRO A 297 10.05 -8.02 18.59
N ASP A 298 9.29 -9.10 18.38
CA ASP A 298 9.22 -9.80 17.09
C ASP A 298 8.85 -8.85 15.95
N LEU A 299 9.61 -8.94 14.85
CA LEU A 299 9.31 -8.25 13.60
C LEU A 299 8.09 -8.87 12.92
N VAL A 300 7.05 -8.07 12.70
CA VAL A 300 5.82 -8.44 11.99
C VAL A 300 5.63 -7.54 10.78
N SER A 301 5.16 -8.07 9.66
CA SER A 301 4.67 -7.26 8.54
C SER A 301 3.17 -7.48 8.32
N LEU A 302 2.43 -6.47 7.86
CA LEU A 302 0.98 -6.59 7.66
C LEU A 302 0.58 -7.67 6.62
N ILE A 303 1.49 -8.09 5.74
CA ILE A 303 1.27 -9.27 4.88
C ILE A 303 1.06 -10.57 5.68
N ASP A 304 1.54 -10.63 6.92
CA ASP A 304 1.42 -11.78 7.81
C ASP A 304 0.02 -11.91 8.42
N MET A 305 -0.80 -10.87 8.35
CA MET A 305 -2.11 -10.84 9.00
C MET A 305 -3.06 -11.88 8.40
N ALA A 306 -3.06 -12.03 7.07
CA ALA A 306 -3.85 -13.04 6.36
C ALA A 306 -3.47 -14.49 6.77
N PRO A 307 -2.20 -14.95 6.61
CA PRO A 307 -1.82 -16.30 7.04
C PRO A 307 -1.94 -16.48 8.57
N THR A 308 -1.76 -15.44 9.37
CA THR A 308 -2.00 -15.50 10.82
C THR A 308 -3.47 -15.74 11.14
N THR A 309 -4.40 -15.10 10.45
CA THR A 309 -5.84 -15.30 10.67
C THR A 309 -6.29 -16.71 10.29
N LEU A 310 -5.75 -17.28 9.21
CA LEU A 310 -5.93 -18.69 8.85
C LEU A 310 -5.35 -19.63 9.93
N SER A 311 -4.14 -19.34 10.42
CA SER A 311 -3.46 -20.08 11.49
C SER A 311 -4.26 -20.08 12.81
N LEU A 312 -4.86 -18.94 13.18
CA LEU A 312 -5.78 -18.83 14.31
C LEU A 312 -7.07 -19.64 14.09
N ALA A 313 -7.54 -19.69 12.84
CA ALA A 313 -8.76 -20.40 12.46
C ALA A 313 -8.61 -21.92 12.33
N GLY A 314 -7.39 -22.45 12.43
CA GLY A 314 -7.06 -23.84 12.09
C GLY A 314 -7.30 -24.16 10.62
N ALA A 315 -7.10 -23.17 9.74
CA ALA A 315 -7.30 -23.25 8.30
C ALA A 315 -5.96 -23.43 7.56
N PRO A 316 -5.91 -24.16 6.44
CA PRO A 316 -4.69 -24.31 5.65
C PRO A 316 -4.26 -22.96 5.06
N ILE A 317 -2.97 -22.66 5.14
CA ILE A 317 -2.38 -21.46 4.52
C ILE A 317 -1.97 -21.81 3.08
N PRO A 318 -2.50 -21.14 2.04
CA PRO A 318 -2.16 -21.45 0.66
C PRO A 318 -0.70 -21.13 0.31
N PRO A 319 -0.01 -21.94 -0.52
CA PRO A 319 1.39 -21.71 -0.91
C PRO A 319 1.68 -20.43 -1.68
N HIS A 320 0.66 -19.68 -2.11
CA HIS A 320 0.84 -18.39 -2.77
C HIS A 320 1.03 -17.24 -1.78
N MET A 321 0.60 -17.37 -0.52
CA MET A 321 0.78 -16.32 0.48
C MET A 321 2.28 -16.12 0.76
N GLN A 322 2.72 -14.87 0.72
CA GLN A 322 4.12 -14.45 0.89
C GLN A 322 4.41 -13.93 2.31
N GLY A 323 3.38 -13.79 3.14
CA GLY A 323 3.51 -13.58 4.59
C GLY A 323 3.66 -14.90 5.36
N GLN A 324 3.99 -14.80 6.65
CA GLN A 324 4.12 -15.96 7.54
C GLN A 324 3.24 -15.79 8.78
N PRO A 325 2.60 -16.84 9.31
CA PRO A 325 1.81 -16.72 10.54
C PRO A 325 2.70 -16.45 11.76
N PHE A 326 2.41 -15.42 12.55
CA PHE A 326 3.17 -15.11 13.80
C PHE A 326 2.43 -15.52 15.09
N LEU A 327 1.21 -16.08 14.94
CA LEU A 327 0.33 -16.63 15.98
C LEU A 327 -0.42 -17.86 15.42
N GLY A 328 -1.13 -18.60 16.28
CA GLY A 328 -2.04 -19.68 15.90
C GLY A 328 -1.39 -21.06 15.72
N GLN A 329 -2.13 -22.00 15.14
CA GLN A 329 -1.75 -23.42 15.04
C GLN A 329 -0.59 -23.70 14.08
N HIS A 330 -0.27 -22.75 13.20
CA HIS A 330 0.73 -22.88 12.15
C HIS A 330 1.88 -21.87 12.29
N ILE A 331 2.06 -21.30 13.48
CA ILE A 331 3.08 -20.28 13.78
C ILE A 331 4.46 -20.60 13.18
N ALA A 332 5.03 -19.64 12.46
CA ALA A 332 6.38 -19.68 11.92
C ALA A 332 7.38 -19.07 12.92
N PRO A 333 8.67 -19.42 12.86
CA PRO A 333 9.72 -18.74 13.61
C PRO A 333 9.71 -17.22 13.37
N PRO A 334 10.12 -16.39 14.34
CA PRO A 334 10.30 -14.95 14.13
C PRO A 334 11.22 -14.66 12.93
N ARG A 335 10.89 -13.63 12.16
CA ARG A 335 11.70 -13.17 11.02
C ARG A 335 12.76 -12.17 11.45
N GLU A 336 13.83 -12.13 10.67
CA GLU A 336 14.92 -11.17 10.83
C GLU A 336 14.70 -9.87 10.04
N HIS A 337 13.80 -9.87 9.06
CA HIS A 337 13.64 -8.77 8.09
C HIS A 337 12.18 -8.57 7.68
N VAL A 338 11.73 -7.32 7.60
CA VAL A 338 10.48 -6.91 6.93
C VAL A 338 10.77 -6.02 5.72
N PHE A 339 9.89 -6.06 4.73
CA PHE A 339 10.05 -5.37 3.46
C PHE A 339 8.87 -4.47 3.16
N SER A 340 9.14 -3.29 2.59
CA SER A 340 8.10 -2.36 2.15
C SER A 340 8.54 -1.61 0.89
N GLY A 341 7.61 -0.94 0.21
CA GLY A 341 7.94 -0.10 -0.94
C GLY A 341 6.83 0.84 -1.38
N ARG A 342 7.17 1.71 -2.33
CA ARG A 342 6.23 2.56 -3.09
C ARG A 342 6.62 2.65 -4.56
N ASN A 343 5.61 2.85 -5.41
CA ASN A 343 5.78 3.30 -6.79
C ASN A 343 4.98 4.61 -6.97
N ARG A 344 3.99 4.65 -7.87
CA ARG A 344 3.13 5.82 -8.06
C ARG A 344 2.31 6.10 -6.80
N MET A 345 2.30 7.37 -6.37
CA MET A 345 1.46 7.90 -5.31
C MET A 345 0.53 8.95 -5.91
N ASP A 346 -0.70 8.54 -6.17
CA ASP A 346 -1.72 9.27 -6.94
C ASP A 346 -1.15 9.72 -8.31
N GLU A 347 -0.83 10.99 -8.52
CA GLU A 347 -0.25 11.48 -9.78
C GLU A 347 1.29 11.53 -9.83
N ARG A 348 1.99 11.12 -8.77
CA ARG A 348 3.47 11.25 -8.67
C ARG A 348 4.19 9.91 -8.69
N LEU A 349 5.05 9.72 -9.68
CA LEU A 349 5.95 8.58 -9.80
C LEU A 349 7.16 8.74 -8.86
N ASP A 350 7.36 7.78 -7.97
CA ASP A 350 8.61 7.66 -7.21
C ASP A 350 8.84 6.22 -6.72
N LEU A 351 9.80 5.53 -7.33
CA LEU A 351 10.12 4.14 -6.98
C LEU A 351 11.10 4.08 -5.79
N MET A 352 10.62 3.57 -4.66
CA MET A 352 11.45 3.28 -3.47
C MET A 352 11.18 1.86 -2.96
N ARG A 353 12.22 1.24 -2.38
CA ARG A 353 12.17 -0.07 -1.71
C ARG A 353 12.96 -0.02 -0.42
N THR A 354 12.50 -0.72 0.61
CA THR A 354 13.14 -0.72 1.93
C THR A 354 13.10 -2.10 2.57
N VAL A 355 14.16 -2.41 3.32
CA VAL A 355 14.21 -3.52 4.28
C VAL A 355 14.58 -2.98 5.66
N ARG A 356 13.97 -3.55 6.69
CA ARG A 356 14.15 -3.21 8.10
C ARG A 356 14.40 -4.51 8.85
N ASN A 357 15.49 -4.59 9.61
CA ASN A 357 15.73 -5.67 10.57
C ASN A 357 15.36 -5.21 12.00
N ASP A 358 16.02 -5.70 13.04
CA ASP A 358 15.85 -5.26 14.43
C ASP A 358 16.38 -3.85 14.68
N ARG A 359 17.53 -3.48 14.13
CA ARG A 359 18.26 -2.23 14.42
C ARG A 359 18.26 -1.18 13.30
N TYR A 360 18.47 -1.61 12.05
CA TYR A 360 18.63 -0.72 10.90
C TYR A 360 17.41 -0.71 9.97
N ARG A 361 17.17 0.43 9.32
CA ARG A 361 16.38 0.54 8.08
C ARG A 361 17.29 0.94 6.93
N TYR A 362 17.26 0.15 5.86
CA TYR A 362 17.85 0.51 4.56
C TYR A 362 16.74 0.91 3.58
N ILE A 363 16.95 1.97 2.82
CA ILE A 363 16.04 2.47 1.77
C ILE A 363 16.85 2.66 0.49
N ARG A 364 16.29 2.28 -0.66
CA ARG A 364 16.86 2.55 -1.99
C ARG A 364 15.90 3.40 -2.80
N ASN A 365 16.38 4.56 -3.27
CA ASN A 365 15.66 5.45 -4.16
C ASN A 365 16.06 5.17 -5.60
N TYR A 366 15.16 4.63 -6.42
CA TYR A 366 15.45 4.38 -7.83
C TYR A 366 15.23 5.61 -8.72
N MET A 367 14.58 6.66 -8.21
CA MET A 367 14.42 7.96 -8.89
C MET A 367 15.09 9.13 -8.12
N PRO A 368 16.41 9.09 -7.83
CA PRO A 368 17.08 10.09 -6.99
C PRO A 368 17.31 11.45 -7.65
N HIS A 369 16.90 11.61 -8.91
CA HIS A 369 16.81 12.89 -9.63
C HIS A 369 15.45 13.59 -9.47
N ARG A 370 14.55 12.99 -8.67
CA ARG A 370 13.34 13.65 -8.15
C ARG A 370 13.58 13.99 -6.70
N ILE A 371 13.01 15.11 -6.26
CA ILE A 371 12.95 15.51 -4.84
C ILE A 371 11.92 14.65 -4.09
N TYR A 372 11.95 14.63 -2.75
CA TYR A 372 10.86 13.99 -1.98
C TYR A 372 9.54 14.77 -2.13
N GLY A 373 9.59 16.09 -1.99
CA GLY A 373 8.45 17.01 -2.07
C GLY A 373 7.87 17.23 -3.48
N GLN A 374 7.52 16.17 -4.20
CA GLN A 374 6.74 16.28 -5.43
C GLN A 374 5.28 16.63 -5.08
N HIS A 375 4.82 17.83 -5.41
CA HIS A 375 3.45 18.31 -5.11
C HIS A 375 2.35 17.31 -5.52
N ASN A 376 1.81 16.56 -4.56
CA ASN A 376 0.65 15.68 -4.75
C ASN A 376 -0.60 16.45 -4.33
N ALA A 377 -1.60 16.53 -5.20
CA ALA A 377 -2.80 17.35 -5.05
C ALA A 377 -3.65 17.02 -3.81
N TYR A 378 -3.57 15.78 -3.30
CA TYR A 378 -4.27 15.38 -2.08
C TYR A 378 -3.43 15.68 -0.83
N GLU A 379 -2.15 15.32 -0.85
CA GLU A 379 -1.17 15.59 0.21
C GLU A 379 -1.08 17.09 0.53
N TRP A 380 -1.10 17.96 -0.48
CA TRP A 380 -1.06 19.42 -0.33
C TRP A 380 -2.35 20.07 0.15
N LYS A 381 -3.43 19.32 0.40
CA LYS A 381 -4.59 19.83 1.16
C LYS A 381 -4.26 19.91 2.66
N GLY A 382 -3.22 19.21 3.12
CA GLY A 382 -2.69 19.30 4.48
C GLY A 382 -1.92 20.60 4.74
N ARG A 383 -2.41 21.43 5.67
CA ARG A 383 -1.78 22.72 6.01
C ARG A 383 -0.31 22.60 6.47
N GLY A 384 0.08 21.44 7.03
CA GLY A 384 1.47 21.13 7.33
C GLY A 384 2.38 21.23 6.11
N TYR A 385 2.01 20.59 4.99
CA TYR A 385 2.74 20.67 3.72
C TYR A 385 2.75 22.07 3.13
N GLN A 386 1.60 22.75 3.15
CA GLN A 386 1.47 24.11 2.64
C GLN A 386 2.44 25.07 3.36
N SER A 387 2.44 25.04 4.70
CA SER A 387 3.34 25.88 5.49
C SER A 387 4.82 25.50 5.33
N TRP A 388 5.14 24.20 5.18
CA TRP A 388 6.52 23.76 4.95
C TRP A 388 7.07 24.24 3.59
N GLU A 389 6.25 24.22 2.53
CA GLU A 389 6.65 24.77 1.25
C GLU A 389 6.74 26.31 1.28
N GLU A 390 5.89 27.01 2.03
CA GLU A 390 6.02 28.45 2.24
C GLU A 390 7.35 28.84 2.91
N GLU A 391 7.76 28.11 3.95
CA GLU A 391 9.06 28.30 4.60
C GLU A 391 10.24 27.98 3.67
N TRP A 392 10.09 26.97 2.80
CA TRP A 392 11.07 26.64 1.76
C TRP A 392 11.21 27.75 0.72
N LEU A 393 10.10 28.20 0.13
CA LEU A 393 10.06 29.27 -0.88
C LEU A 393 10.56 30.60 -0.32
N ALA A 394 10.41 30.83 0.98
CA ALA A 394 10.94 32.00 1.68
C ALA A 394 12.42 31.85 2.11
N GLY A 395 13.05 30.69 1.90
CA GLY A 395 14.45 30.44 2.27
C GLY A 395 14.72 30.40 3.78
N ARG A 396 13.71 30.07 4.60
CA ARG A 396 13.79 30.10 6.08
C ARG A 396 14.11 28.75 6.73
N LEU A 397 14.14 27.67 5.95
CA LEU A 397 14.44 26.32 6.44
C LEU A 397 15.93 26.12 6.76
N ASN A 398 16.21 25.36 7.82
CA ASN A 398 17.55 24.81 8.05
C ASN A 398 17.84 23.64 7.09
N ALA A 399 19.10 23.16 7.04
CA ALA A 399 19.51 22.09 6.13
C ALA A 399 18.68 20.79 6.28
N THR A 400 18.36 20.37 7.51
CA THR A 400 17.56 19.18 7.79
C THR A 400 16.14 19.30 7.28
N GLN A 401 15.52 20.47 7.44
CA GLN A 401 14.16 20.76 6.96
C GLN A 401 14.12 20.99 5.45
N ALA A 402 15.19 21.54 4.87
CA ALA A 402 15.32 21.80 3.44
C ALA A 402 15.55 20.51 2.62
N ALA A 403 16.08 19.45 3.23
CA ALA A 403 16.40 18.19 2.54
C ALA A 403 15.21 17.54 1.81
N PHE A 404 13.98 17.74 2.29
CA PHE A 404 12.75 17.27 1.62
C PHE A 404 12.53 17.87 0.23
N TRP A 405 13.04 19.08 0.01
CA TRP A 405 12.93 19.86 -1.23
C TRP A 405 14.15 19.72 -2.16
N GLN A 406 15.07 18.83 -1.82
CA GLN A 406 16.31 18.57 -2.55
C GLN A 406 16.28 17.19 -3.22
N ASP A 407 17.20 17.01 -4.18
CA ASP A 407 17.44 15.72 -4.82
C ASP A 407 17.81 14.65 -3.79
N LYS A 408 17.31 13.43 -3.99
CA LYS A 408 17.44 12.35 -3.01
C LYS A 408 18.78 11.60 -3.14
N PRO A 409 19.33 11.06 -2.04
CA PRO A 409 20.39 10.07 -2.13
C PRO A 409 19.87 8.79 -2.79
N GLY A 410 20.71 8.10 -3.57
CA GLY A 410 20.34 6.82 -4.19
C GLY A 410 20.10 5.69 -3.18
N GLU A 411 20.77 5.76 -2.03
CA GLU A 411 20.68 4.81 -0.92
C GLU A 411 20.63 5.56 0.42
N GLU A 412 19.90 5.00 1.37
CA GLU A 412 19.80 5.50 2.75
C GLU A 412 19.96 4.34 3.73
N LEU A 413 20.69 4.57 4.83
CA LEU A 413 20.80 3.63 5.94
C LEU A 413 20.67 4.40 7.26
N TYR A 414 19.79 3.94 8.13
CA TYR A 414 19.53 4.55 9.43
C TYR A 414 19.58 3.50 10.53
N ASP A 415 20.24 3.84 11.63
CA ASP A 415 20.12 3.14 12.91
C ASP A 415 18.90 3.72 13.64
N ILE A 416 17.83 2.94 13.78
CA ILE A 416 16.53 3.44 14.22
C ILE A 416 16.49 3.71 15.73
N GLU A 417 17.35 3.06 16.51
CA GLU A 417 17.47 3.33 17.95
C GLU A 417 18.21 4.65 18.21
N ALA A 418 19.30 4.89 17.47
CA ALA A 418 20.09 6.11 17.60
C ALA A 418 19.47 7.33 16.90
N ASP A 419 18.70 7.11 15.82
CA ASP A 419 18.07 8.14 14.99
C ASP A 419 16.63 7.77 14.59
N PRO A 420 15.67 7.85 15.54
CA PRO A 420 14.26 7.53 15.29
C PRO A 420 13.56 8.51 14.33
N HIS A 421 14.22 9.61 13.95
CA HIS A 421 13.72 10.55 12.96
C HIS A 421 14.34 10.37 11.58
N GLN A 422 15.33 9.48 11.44
CA GLN A 422 16.00 9.12 10.19
C GLN A 422 16.53 10.35 9.46
N ILE A 423 17.36 11.14 10.14
CA ILE A 423 18.01 12.36 9.65
C ILE A 423 19.46 12.08 9.21
N SER A 424 20.19 11.22 9.94
CA SER A 424 21.60 10.91 9.73
C SER A 424 21.77 9.68 8.84
N ASN A 425 21.97 9.90 7.54
CA ASN A 425 22.16 8.82 6.58
C ASN A 425 23.59 8.22 6.68
N LEU A 426 23.67 6.97 7.13
CA LEU A 426 24.91 6.24 7.45
C LEU A 426 25.58 5.55 6.24
N VAL A 427 25.07 5.70 5.00
CA VAL A 427 25.62 4.98 3.83
C VAL A 427 27.11 5.22 3.55
N ASN A 428 27.63 6.37 3.97
CA ASN A 428 29.05 6.72 3.80
C ASN A 428 29.90 6.44 5.05
N ASP A 429 29.31 5.97 6.15
CA ASP A 429 30.03 5.69 7.39
C ASP A 429 30.78 4.35 7.27
N PRO A 430 32.12 4.31 7.46
CA PRO A 430 32.90 3.08 7.44
C PRO A 430 32.43 2.01 8.44
N ALA A 431 31.92 2.40 9.62
CA ALA A 431 31.50 1.49 10.67
C ALA A 431 30.23 0.69 10.30
N HIS A 432 29.38 1.24 9.44
CA HIS A 432 28.09 0.65 9.07
C HIS A 432 28.10 -0.08 7.71
N GLN A 433 29.25 -0.15 7.02
CA GLN A 433 29.37 -0.76 5.68
C GLN A 433 28.97 -2.24 5.62
N SER A 434 29.20 -3.02 6.69
CA SER A 434 28.80 -4.43 6.73
C SER A 434 27.27 -4.58 6.76
N ALA A 435 26.59 -3.78 7.58
CA ALA A 435 25.12 -3.75 7.62
C ALA A 435 24.53 -3.24 6.30
N LEU A 436 25.13 -2.21 5.70
CA LEU A 436 24.74 -1.71 4.37
C LEU A 436 24.80 -2.80 3.30
N GLN A 437 25.93 -3.52 3.21
CA GLN A 437 26.12 -4.57 2.21
C GLN A 437 25.16 -5.76 2.41
N GLN A 438 24.95 -6.18 3.67
CA GLN A 438 23.98 -7.21 4.02
C GLN A 438 22.57 -6.80 3.57
N LEU A 439 22.06 -5.66 4.05
CA LEU A 439 20.69 -5.23 3.76
C LEU A 439 20.45 -4.90 2.28
N ARG A 440 21.48 -4.40 1.57
CA ARG A 440 21.45 -4.24 0.11
C ARG A 440 21.21 -5.58 -0.59
N GLY A 441 21.96 -6.62 -0.20
CA GLY A 441 21.81 -7.97 -0.75
C GLY A 441 20.49 -8.65 -0.36
N THR A 442 20.05 -8.48 0.89
CA THR A 442 18.75 -8.97 1.37
C THR A 442 17.59 -8.36 0.58
N LEU A 443 17.65 -7.06 0.27
CA LEU A 443 16.64 -6.40 -0.55
C LEU A 443 16.62 -6.94 -1.99
N ASP A 444 17.80 -7.10 -2.62
CA ASP A 444 17.90 -7.65 -3.99
C ASP A 444 17.33 -9.07 -4.06
N ALA A 445 17.68 -9.92 -3.10
CA ALA A 445 17.19 -11.29 -3.00
C ALA A 445 15.65 -11.34 -2.86
N GLN A 446 15.07 -10.49 -2.00
CA GLN A 446 13.62 -10.42 -1.84
C GLN A 446 12.93 -9.95 -3.12
N MET A 447 13.43 -8.87 -3.75
CA MET A 447 12.85 -8.33 -4.98
C MET A 447 12.82 -9.41 -6.08
N ILE A 448 13.90 -10.19 -6.23
CA ILE A 448 13.95 -11.33 -7.14
C ILE A 448 12.94 -12.42 -6.75
N ALA A 449 12.89 -12.83 -5.47
CA ALA A 449 12.02 -13.90 -5.00
C ALA A 449 10.53 -13.61 -5.24
N ILE A 450 10.08 -12.36 -5.10
CA ILE A 450 8.69 -11.97 -5.32
C ILE A 450 8.37 -11.59 -6.78
N HIS A 451 9.36 -11.62 -7.68
CA HIS A 451 9.28 -11.02 -9.03
C HIS A 451 8.77 -9.56 -8.98
N ASP A 452 9.39 -8.73 -8.15
CA ASP A 452 8.96 -7.35 -7.88
C ASP A 452 8.75 -6.56 -9.17
N ASN A 453 7.50 -6.20 -9.48
CA ASN A 453 7.07 -5.53 -10.72
C ASN A 453 7.57 -4.06 -10.80
N ALA A 454 8.25 -3.54 -9.76
CA ALA A 454 8.95 -2.25 -9.66
C ALA A 454 9.44 -1.62 -10.97
N PHE A 455 10.10 -2.40 -11.83
CA PHE A 455 10.81 -1.91 -13.00
C PHE A 455 9.96 -1.93 -14.28
N ILE A 456 8.73 -2.42 -14.21
CA ILE A 456 7.75 -2.41 -15.29
C ILE A 456 6.98 -1.10 -15.19
N ALA A 457 7.08 -0.25 -16.21
CA ALA A 457 6.30 0.99 -16.27
C ALA A 457 4.81 0.67 -16.44
N GLU A 458 3.93 1.48 -15.84
CA GLU A 458 2.48 1.34 -15.99
C GLU A 458 2.05 1.35 -17.46
N GLY A 459 1.05 0.53 -17.79
CA GLY A 459 0.58 0.29 -19.16
C GLY A 459 1.41 -0.71 -19.99
N LEU A 460 2.53 -1.22 -19.48
CA LEU A 460 3.30 -2.27 -20.17
C LEU A 460 2.73 -3.69 -19.91
N PRO A 461 2.67 -4.56 -20.94
CA PRO A 461 1.96 -5.85 -20.87
C PRO A 461 2.66 -6.95 -20.05
N GLN A 462 3.87 -6.69 -19.54
CA GLN A 462 4.60 -7.62 -18.67
C GLN A 462 4.19 -7.46 -17.18
N SER A 463 3.39 -6.44 -16.84
CA SER A 463 2.90 -6.21 -15.49
C SER A 463 1.83 -7.23 -15.10
N GLY A 464 1.91 -7.74 -13.88
CA GLY A 464 0.97 -8.72 -13.34
C GLY A 464 1.68 -9.96 -12.80
N TYR A 465 0.98 -10.74 -11.95
CA TYR A 465 1.61 -11.85 -11.25
C TYR A 465 2.08 -12.97 -12.20
N GLN A 466 1.26 -13.32 -13.20
CA GLN A 466 1.56 -14.40 -14.14
C GLN A 466 2.46 -13.91 -15.28
N GLU A 467 2.27 -12.65 -15.68
CA GLU A 467 2.90 -11.94 -16.78
C GLU A 467 4.39 -11.73 -16.51
N SER A 468 4.72 -11.17 -15.34
CA SER A 468 6.10 -10.96 -14.86
C SER A 468 6.87 -12.26 -14.57
N ARG A 469 6.17 -13.40 -14.54
CA ARG A 469 6.72 -14.75 -14.36
C ARG A 469 6.87 -15.54 -15.66
N GLN A 470 6.40 -15.02 -16.81
CA GLN A 470 6.62 -15.67 -18.09
C GLN A 470 8.11 -15.70 -18.47
N PRO A 471 8.66 -16.84 -18.94
CA PRO A 471 10.07 -16.95 -19.31
C PRO A 471 10.52 -15.87 -20.30
N GLY A 472 11.47 -15.03 -19.88
CA GLY A 472 12.04 -13.96 -20.70
C GLY A 472 11.22 -12.66 -20.76
N ALA A 473 10.03 -12.58 -20.17
CA ALA A 473 9.22 -11.36 -20.16
C ALA A 473 9.88 -10.23 -19.32
N TYR A 474 10.42 -10.59 -18.15
CA TYR A 474 10.91 -9.62 -17.17
C TYR A 474 12.31 -10.00 -16.63
N PRO A 475 13.40 -9.41 -17.16
CA PRO A 475 14.78 -9.74 -16.77
C PRO A 475 15.19 -9.01 -15.49
N LEU A 476 14.47 -9.22 -14.39
CA LEU A 476 14.63 -8.48 -13.13
C LEU A 476 16.08 -8.40 -12.59
N PRO A 477 16.92 -9.46 -12.60
CA PRO A 477 18.32 -9.33 -12.18
C PRO A 477 19.13 -8.33 -13.01
N ALA A 478 18.87 -8.23 -14.32
CA ALA A 478 19.52 -7.24 -15.18
C ALA A 478 18.98 -5.83 -14.93
N LEU A 479 17.69 -5.70 -14.62
CA LEU A 479 17.05 -4.43 -14.25
C LEU A 479 17.53 -3.91 -12.89
N LEU A 480 17.74 -4.78 -11.90
CA LEU A 480 18.39 -4.42 -10.63
C LEU A 480 19.82 -3.94 -10.86
N ALA A 481 20.60 -4.62 -11.70
CA ALA A 481 21.96 -4.21 -12.05
C ALA A 481 22.02 -2.89 -12.83
N LEU A 482 21.02 -2.60 -13.68
CA LEU A 482 20.87 -1.32 -14.38
C LEU A 482 20.43 -0.22 -13.40
N GLY A 483 19.44 -0.49 -12.55
CA GLY A 483 18.96 0.39 -11.50
C GLY A 483 20.06 0.80 -10.53
N ALA A 484 20.93 -0.13 -10.12
CA ALA A 484 22.11 0.16 -9.31
C ALA A 484 23.07 1.19 -9.96
N LYS A 485 23.09 1.30 -11.30
CA LYS A 485 23.83 2.36 -12.03
C LYS A 485 23.07 3.67 -12.09
N VAL A 486 21.74 3.62 -12.19
CA VAL A 486 20.84 4.80 -12.17
C VAL A 486 20.99 5.53 -10.83
N ILE A 487 20.96 4.80 -9.71
CA ILE A 487 20.98 5.41 -8.38
C ILE A 487 22.31 6.09 -8.03
N GLN A 488 23.40 5.71 -8.70
CA GLN A 488 24.71 6.35 -8.55
C GLN A 488 24.76 7.77 -9.14
N ARG A 489 23.91 8.07 -10.14
CA ARG A 489 23.88 9.36 -10.88
C ARG A 489 25.24 9.82 -11.42
N GLN A 490 26.08 8.88 -11.87
CA GLN A 490 27.41 9.18 -12.41
C GLN A 490 27.42 9.08 -13.95
N ALA A 491 27.99 10.09 -14.61
CA ALA A 491 28.12 10.13 -16.08
C ALA A 491 28.92 8.96 -16.67
N VAL A 492 29.79 8.31 -15.87
CA VAL A 492 30.52 7.10 -16.25
C VAL A 492 29.61 5.93 -16.66
N ASN A 493 28.35 5.94 -16.21
CA ASN A 493 27.36 4.91 -16.55
C ASN A 493 26.62 5.17 -17.89
N LEU A 494 26.80 6.34 -18.52
CA LEU A 494 26.15 6.69 -19.80
C LEU A 494 26.33 5.65 -20.93
N PRO A 495 27.50 5.01 -21.12
CA PRO A 495 27.66 3.97 -22.15
C PRO A 495 26.74 2.76 -21.93
N ALA A 496 26.48 2.38 -20.68
CA ALA A 496 25.58 1.27 -20.36
C ALA A 496 24.13 1.63 -20.66
N PHE A 497 23.68 2.84 -20.27
CA PHE A 497 22.32 3.29 -20.58
C PHE A 497 22.11 3.42 -22.10
N ARG A 498 23.07 4.00 -22.83
CA ARG A 498 22.97 4.15 -24.30
C ARG A 498 22.93 2.80 -25.03
N ALA A 499 23.61 1.76 -24.52
CA ALA A 499 23.49 0.41 -25.07
C ALA A 499 22.07 -0.17 -24.91
N SER A 500 21.42 0.07 -23.76
CA SER A 500 20.07 -0.42 -23.47
C SER A 500 18.93 0.44 -24.03
N LEU A 501 19.18 1.63 -24.58
CA LEU A 501 18.15 2.46 -25.26
C LEU A 501 17.47 1.77 -26.45
N HIS A 502 18.09 0.73 -27.01
CA HIS A 502 17.58 -0.01 -28.16
C HIS A 502 17.33 -1.49 -27.83
N ASP A 503 17.21 -1.83 -26.54
CA ASP A 503 16.92 -3.20 -26.12
C ASP A 503 15.53 -3.65 -26.59
N LYS A 504 15.39 -4.96 -26.85
CA LYS A 504 14.10 -5.56 -27.20
C LYS A 504 13.12 -5.52 -26.03
N ASN A 505 13.63 -5.61 -24.79
CA ASN A 505 12.83 -5.54 -23.58
C ASN A 505 12.51 -4.08 -23.20
N GLU A 506 11.22 -3.80 -22.98
CA GLU A 506 10.71 -2.45 -22.78
C GLU A 506 11.09 -1.87 -21.42
N ALA A 507 11.16 -2.69 -20.38
CA ALA A 507 11.64 -2.27 -19.07
C ALA A 507 13.13 -1.87 -19.14
N LEU A 508 13.96 -2.59 -19.90
CA LEU A 508 15.37 -2.21 -20.09
C LEU A 508 15.50 -0.87 -20.83
N ARG A 509 14.68 -0.61 -21.87
CA ARG A 509 14.62 0.70 -22.54
C ARG A 509 14.12 1.82 -21.62
N TYR A 510 13.12 1.56 -20.79
CA TYR A 510 12.60 2.51 -19.80
C TYR A 510 13.70 2.90 -18.80
N TRP A 511 14.37 1.92 -18.19
CA TRP A 511 15.43 2.18 -17.20
C TRP A 511 16.72 2.73 -17.81
N ALA A 512 17.00 2.47 -19.08
CA ALA A 512 18.01 3.19 -19.85
C ALA A 512 17.68 4.68 -19.98
N ALA A 513 16.44 5.03 -20.36
CA ALA A 513 16.00 6.42 -20.44
C ALA A 513 16.04 7.09 -19.06
N MET A 514 15.56 6.43 -18.00
CA MET A 514 15.63 6.94 -16.63
C MET A 514 17.07 7.14 -16.14
N GLY A 515 18.01 6.27 -16.53
CA GLY A 515 19.44 6.43 -16.23
C GLY A 515 20.07 7.65 -16.89
N ILE A 516 19.70 7.94 -18.14
CA ILE A 516 20.15 9.15 -18.85
C ILE A 516 19.53 10.39 -18.23
N LEU A 517 18.22 10.37 -17.92
CA LEU A 517 17.54 11.48 -17.23
C LEU A 517 18.14 11.76 -15.84
N ALA A 518 18.53 10.72 -15.10
CA ALA A 518 19.13 10.86 -13.77
C ALA A 518 20.48 11.63 -13.77
N VAL A 519 21.13 11.73 -14.94
CA VAL A 519 22.37 12.48 -15.18
C VAL A 519 22.21 13.60 -16.22
N GLN A 520 20.99 14.16 -16.37
CA GLN A 520 20.62 15.19 -17.35
C GLN A 520 21.62 16.36 -17.47
N THR A 521 22.24 16.78 -16.37
CA THR A 521 23.20 17.90 -16.33
C THR A 521 24.59 17.55 -16.87
N SER A 522 24.87 16.27 -17.13
CA SER A 522 26.15 15.75 -17.64
C SER A 522 26.05 15.16 -19.05
N LEU A 523 24.94 15.38 -19.77
CA LEU A 523 24.74 14.81 -21.11
C LEU A 523 25.58 15.53 -22.17
N ASP A 524 26.31 14.76 -22.97
CA ASP A 524 26.97 15.27 -24.16
C ASP A 524 26.00 15.37 -25.36
N ALA A 525 26.39 16.15 -26.38
CA ALA A 525 25.57 16.34 -27.57
C ALA A 525 25.26 15.02 -28.32
N ARG A 526 26.16 14.04 -28.22
CA ARG A 526 25.99 12.70 -28.81
C ARG A 526 24.88 11.92 -28.11
N THR A 527 24.85 11.93 -26.78
CA THR A 527 23.80 11.26 -25.99
C THR A 527 22.44 11.90 -26.23
N ILE A 528 22.37 13.24 -26.31
CA ILE A 528 21.14 13.96 -26.65
C ILE A 528 20.66 13.57 -28.05
N HIS A 529 21.57 13.45 -29.04
CA HIS A 529 21.23 12.99 -30.38
C HIS A 529 20.74 11.52 -30.40
N ASP A 530 21.41 10.61 -29.68
CA ASP A 530 20.98 9.21 -29.59
C ASP A 530 19.56 9.09 -28.98
N VAL A 531 19.25 9.89 -27.94
CA VAL A 531 17.90 9.98 -27.37
C VAL A 531 16.90 10.58 -28.37
N ALA A 532 17.29 11.60 -29.14
CA ALA A 532 16.44 12.18 -30.19
C ALA A 532 16.10 11.16 -31.30
N VAL A 533 17.04 10.29 -31.65
CA VAL A 533 16.83 9.18 -32.59
C VAL A 533 15.97 8.07 -31.99
N ALA A 534 16.15 7.73 -30.71
CA ALA A 534 15.30 6.78 -29.99
C ALA A 534 13.85 7.28 -29.91
N PHE A 535 13.66 8.54 -29.51
CA PHE A 535 12.35 9.21 -29.41
C PHE A 535 11.58 9.21 -30.72
N GLY A 536 12.26 9.34 -31.86
CA GLY A 536 11.63 9.25 -33.19
C GLY A 536 11.08 7.86 -33.55
N LYS A 537 11.50 6.81 -32.83
CA LYS A 537 11.21 5.39 -33.13
C LYS A 537 10.50 4.65 -32.00
N GLU A 538 10.45 5.22 -30.80
CA GLU A 538 9.83 4.58 -29.63
C GLU A 538 8.30 4.52 -29.80
N ASN A 539 7.76 3.31 -29.58
CA ASN A 539 6.34 3.01 -29.66
C ASN A 539 5.67 3.06 -28.29
N SER A 540 6.41 2.76 -27.22
CA SER A 540 5.90 2.86 -25.85
C SER A 540 5.79 4.33 -25.44
N THR A 541 4.57 4.80 -25.22
CA THR A 541 4.28 6.19 -24.82
C THR A 541 4.96 6.58 -23.51
N VAL A 542 5.02 5.68 -22.53
CA VAL A 542 5.65 5.94 -21.22
C VAL A 542 7.17 6.03 -21.30
N ILE A 543 7.83 5.23 -22.15
CA ILE A 543 9.27 5.36 -22.42
C ILE A 543 9.56 6.66 -23.19
N ARG A 544 8.72 6.94 -24.20
CA ARG A 544 8.83 8.14 -25.03
C ARG A 544 8.59 9.43 -24.25
N ALA A 545 7.81 9.39 -23.17
CA ALA A 545 7.66 10.51 -22.24
C ALA A 545 8.96 10.83 -21.49
N VAL A 546 9.67 9.81 -20.96
CA VAL A 546 10.98 9.99 -20.31
C VAL A 546 12.01 10.55 -21.29
N GLN A 547 12.06 10.00 -22.52
CA GLN A 547 12.88 10.54 -23.60
C GLN A 547 12.49 11.98 -23.96
N GLY A 548 11.19 12.29 -23.98
CA GLY A 548 10.65 13.63 -24.20
C GLY A 548 11.11 14.64 -23.14
N GLU A 549 11.13 14.25 -21.86
CA GLU A 549 11.66 15.10 -20.77
C GLU A 549 13.16 15.41 -20.95
N ILE A 550 13.96 14.41 -21.33
CA ILE A 550 15.39 14.59 -21.62
C ILE A 550 15.59 15.64 -22.73
N LEU A 551 14.80 15.56 -23.80
CA LEU A 551 14.86 16.47 -24.94
C LEU A 551 14.33 17.87 -24.60
N LEU A 552 13.24 17.98 -23.83
CA LEU A 552 12.73 19.24 -23.28
C LEU A 552 13.73 19.93 -22.34
N ASN A 553 14.65 19.17 -21.75
CA ASN A 553 15.76 19.67 -20.93
C ASN A 553 17.09 19.82 -21.70
N GLY A 554 17.07 19.73 -23.04
CA GLY A 554 18.25 19.83 -23.90
C GLY A 554 18.02 20.66 -25.18
N SER A 555 18.96 20.58 -26.13
CA SER A 555 18.96 21.36 -27.37
C SER A 555 17.90 20.95 -28.40
N HIS A 556 17.24 19.80 -28.20
CA HIS A 556 16.28 19.21 -29.14
C HIS A 556 14.81 19.38 -28.68
N ALA A 557 14.54 20.29 -27.74
CA ALA A 557 13.21 20.47 -27.12
C ALA A 557 12.06 20.59 -28.11
N ALA A 558 12.25 21.28 -29.25
CA ALA A 558 11.23 21.43 -30.29
C ALA A 558 10.75 20.10 -30.89
N GLN A 559 11.59 19.06 -30.94
CA GLN A 559 11.23 17.74 -31.44
C GLN A 559 10.27 17.01 -30.48
N ALA A 560 10.45 17.19 -29.17
CA ALA A 560 9.61 16.58 -28.15
C ALA A 560 8.31 17.36 -27.91
N LEU A 561 8.37 18.70 -27.92
CA LEU A 561 7.30 19.61 -27.51
C LEU A 561 5.94 19.25 -28.13
N ARG A 562 5.88 19.09 -29.46
CA ARG A 562 4.64 18.76 -30.17
C ARG A 562 4.07 17.43 -29.72
N TRP A 563 4.88 16.37 -29.69
CA TRP A 563 4.41 15.03 -29.29
C TRP A 563 3.97 15.00 -27.83
N VAL A 564 4.65 15.73 -26.94
CA VAL A 564 4.23 15.87 -25.54
C VAL A 564 2.87 16.57 -25.45
N ALA A 565 2.65 17.68 -26.16
CA ALA A 565 1.35 18.36 -26.23
C ALA A 565 0.25 17.45 -26.80
N ASP A 566 0.51 16.82 -27.95
CA ASP A 566 -0.41 15.88 -28.60
C ASP A 566 -0.77 14.70 -27.67
N THR A 567 0.15 14.25 -26.80
CA THR A 567 -0.07 13.13 -25.86
C THR A 567 -0.79 13.57 -24.57
N ILE A 568 -0.51 14.77 -24.03
CA ILE A 568 -1.24 15.32 -22.89
C ILE A 568 -2.75 15.37 -23.21
N ALA A 569 -3.11 15.79 -24.42
CA ALA A 569 -4.51 15.88 -24.85
C ALA A 569 -5.23 14.51 -24.97
N GLN A 570 -4.51 13.39 -25.04
CA GLN A 570 -5.06 12.04 -25.23
C GLN A 570 -5.55 11.39 -23.93
N THR A 571 -6.44 12.08 -23.20
CA THR A 571 -6.99 11.64 -21.90
C THR A 571 -7.79 10.32 -21.92
N ALA A 572 -8.05 9.74 -23.09
CA ALA A 572 -8.58 8.38 -23.24
C ALA A 572 -7.53 7.29 -22.94
N ASN A 573 -6.23 7.61 -23.00
CA ASN A 573 -5.14 6.79 -22.47
C ASN A 573 -4.50 7.55 -21.29
N PRO A 574 -5.00 7.34 -20.06
CA PRO A 574 -4.58 8.13 -18.92
C PRO A 574 -3.10 7.91 -18.55
N ASP A 575 -2.57 6.70 -18.71
CA ASP A 575 -1.16 6.40 -18.38
C ASP A 575 -0.20 7.18 -19.30
N ALA A 576 -0.49 7.21 -20.61
CA ALA A 576 0.26 8.00 -21.57
C ALA A 576 0.13 9.52 -21.33
N SER A 577 -1.09 9.99 -21.07
CA SER A 577 -1.37 11.41 -20.79
C SER A 577 -0.66 11.87 -19.51
N LEU A 578 -0.72 11.08 -18.43
CA LEU A 578 -0.04 11.37 -17.16
C LEU A 578 1.47 11.42 -17.34
N ALA A 579 2.07 10.44 -18.03
CA ALA A 579 3.50 10.43 -18.31
C ALA A 579 3.94 11.68 -19.10
N ALA A 580 3.15 12.12 -20.08
CA ALA A 580 3.41 13.34 -20.85
C ALA A 580 3.24 14.63 -20.01
N VAL A 581 2.24 14.70 -19.12
CA VAL A 581 2.08 15.82 -18.18
C VAL A 581 3.27 15.89 -17.21
N LEU A 582 3.75 14.76 -16.70
CA LEU A 582 4.93 14.72 -15.83
C LEU A 582 6.21 15.16 -16.57
N ALA A 583 6.42 14.69 -17.80
CA ALA A 583 7.53 15.13 -18.65
C ALA A 583 7.51 16.66 -18.92
N ALA A 584 6.32 17.24 -19.12
CA ALA A 584 6.15 18.69 -19.24
C ALA A 584 6.34 19.43 -17.90
N THR A 585 5.97 18.82 -16.76
CA THR A 585 6.14 19.39 -15.40
C THR A 585 7.60 19.57 -15.02
N TYR A 586 8.48 18.69 -15.49
CA TYR A 586 9.92 18.71 -15.23
C TYR A 586 10.77 19.20 -16.41
N GLY A 587 10.16 19.48 -17.57
CA GLY A 587 10.82 19.97 -18.78
C GLY A 587 11.06 21.48 -18.77
N LYS A 588 12.31 21.93 -18.67
CA LYS A 588 12.68 23.37 -18.68
C LYS A 588 12.09 24.16 -19.86
N ASN A 589 12.01 23.57 -21.04
CA ASN A 589 11.47 24.20 -22.25
C ASN A 589 10.00 23.85 -22.54
N ALA A 590 9.23 23.32 -21.56
CA ALA A 590 7.83 22.96 -21.74
C ALA A 590 6.86 24.17 -21.79
N ARG A 591 7.33 25.40 -21.54
CA ARG A 591 6.47 26.60 -21.51
C ARG A 591 6.13 27.11 -22.92
N SER A 592 5.16 26.47 -23.58
CA SER A 592 4.65 26.84 -24.91
C SER A 592 3.12 27.02 -24.96
N PRO A 593 2.58 27.70 -25.99
CA PRO A 593 1.14 27.76 -26.24
C PRO A 593 0.51 26.38 -26.46
N ASP A 594 1.21 25.47 -27.14
CA ASP A 594 0.73 24.12 -27.43
C ASP A 594 0.54 23.31 -26.15
N ILE A 595 1.51 23.36 -25.22
CA ILE A 595 1.42 22.65 -23.94
C ILE A 595 0.30 23.26 -23.08
N LYS A 596 0.16 24.58 -23.02
CA LYS A 596 -0.97 25.23 -22.32
C LYS A 596 -2.33 24.80 -22.89
N THR A 597 -2.45 24.74 -24.21
CA THR A 597 -3.67 24.31 -24.90
C THR A 597 -3.99 22.84 -24.59
N ALA A 598 -2.99 21.96 -24.66
CA ALA A 598 -3.14 20.55 -24.33
C ALA A 598 -3.52 20.30 -22.86
N VAL A 599 -2.91 21.04 -21.93
CA VAL A 599 -3.25 20.99 -20.49
C VAL A 599 -4.70 21.43 -20.27
N GLN A 600 -5.14 22.52 -20.90
CA GLN A 600 -6.54 22.95 -20.81
C GLN A 600 -7.50 21.92 -21.43
N THR A 601 -7.10 21.24 -22.52
CA THR A 601 -7.84 20.09 -23.07
C THR A 601 -7.93 18.96 -22.06
N ALA A 602 -6.83 18.56 -21.41
CA ALA A 602 -6.83 17.48 -20.42
C ALA A 602 -7.72 17.79 -19.20
N LEU A 603 -7.76 19.05 -18.77
CA LEU A 603 -8.61 19.52 -17.67
C LEU A 603 -10.11 19.56 -18.02
N THR A 604 -10.47 19.74 -19.29
CA THR A 604 -11.87 19.95 -19.74
C THR A 604 -12.46 18.82 -20.57
N ALA A 605 -11.65 17.84 -20.98
CA ALA A 605 -12.08 16.70 -21.78
C ALA A 605 -13.15 15.86 -21.03
N ARG A 606 -14.32 15.72 -21.68
CA ARG A 606 -15.42 14.86 -21.20
C ARG A 606 -15.17 13.41 -21.62
N VAL A 607 -14.32 12.72 -20.87
CA VAL A 607 -14.10 11.28 -21.01
C VAL A 607 -15.06 10.53 -20.07
N SER A 608 -15.64 9.44 -20.54
CA SER A 608 -16.38 8.48 -19.72
C SER A 608 -15.68 7.12 -19.80
N PRO A 609 -14.70 6.85 -18.91
CA PRO A 609 -13.98 5.58 -18.93
C PRO A 609 -14.90 4.38 -18.75
N HIS A 610 -14.51 3.24 -19.33
CA HIS A 610 -15.30 2.01 -19.31
C HIS A 610 -15.07 1.14 -18.06
N ASP A 611 -13.94 1.34 -17.38
CA ASP A 611 -13.50 0.58 -16.21
C ASP A 611 -13.02 1.51 -15.08
N VAL A 612 -12.77 0.94 -13.90
CA VAL A 612 -12.34 1.69 -12.71
C VAL A 612 -10.92 2.24 -12.89
N GLN A 613 -10.03 1.49 -13.53
CA GLN A 613 -8.65 1.91 -13.79
C GLN A 613 -8.60 3.23 -14.60
N GLY A 614 -9.41 3.35 -15.66
CA GLY A 614 -9.50 4.56 -16.47
C GLY A 614 -10.11 5.75 -15.73
N VAL A 615 -11.03 5.51 -14.78
CA VAL A 615 -11.55 6.58 -13.88
C VAL A 615 -10.44 7.08 -12.95
N LEU A 616 -9.70 6.17 -12.31
CA LEU A 616 -8.60 6.51 -11.40
C LEU A 616 -7.45 7.23 -12.13
N GLY A 617 -7.05 6.72 -13.29
CA GLY A 617 -6.03 7.35 -14.14
C GLY A 617 -6.41 8.75 -14.58
N LEU A 618 -7.69 9.00 -14.93
CA LEU A 618 -8.16 10.34 -15.30
C LEU A 618 -8.06 11.35 -14.14
N PHE A 619 -8.24 10.92 -12.88
CA PHE A 619 -8.01 11.80 -11.73
C PHE A 619 -6.54 12.15 -11.58
N ALA A 620 -5.63 11.18 -11.72
CA ALA A 620 -4.19 11.42 -11.68
C ALA A 620 -3.74 12.39 -12.78
N VAL A 621 -4.20 12.19 -14.03
CA VAL A 621 -3.96 13.11 -15.15
C VAL A 621 -4.38 14.54 -14.81
N ARG A 622 -5.58 14.73 -14.27
CA ARG A 622 -6.14 16.07 -14.01
C ARG A 622 -5.50 16.77 -12.82
N ALA A 623 -5.15 16.04 -11.77
CA ALA A 623 -4.37 16.56 -10.64
C ALA A 623 -3.00 17.08 -11.12
N ALA A 624 -2.27 16.26 -11.90
CA ALA A 624 -0.99 16.66 -12.48
C ALA A 624 -1.13 17.84 -13.46
N ALA A 625 -2.15 17.83 -14.31
CA ALA A 625 -2.39 18.86 -15.32
C ALA A 625 -2.73 20.22 -14.68
N ARG A 626 -3.46 20.24 -13.56
CA ARG A 626 -3.79 21.50 -12.86
C ARG A 626 -2.53 22.17 -12.31
N TYR A 627 -1.70 21.42 -11.59
CA TYR A 627 -0.41 21.90 -11.08
C TYR A 627 0.51 22.40 -12.22
N LEU A 628 0.53 21.69 -13.35
CA LEU A 628 1.26 22.14 -14.54
C LEU A 628 0.70 23.45 -15.09
N SER A 629 -0.62 23.62 -15.19
CA SER A 629 -1.24 24.90 -15.62
C SER A 629 -0.82 26.06 -14.72
N GLU A 630 -0.95 25.88 -13.41
CA GLU A 630 -0.60 26.89 -12.39
C GLU A 630 0.89 27.29 -12.47
N LYS A 631 1.78 26.33 -12.73
CA LYS A 631 3.21 26.60 -13.01
C LYS A 631 3.45 27.34 -14.33
N LEU A 632 2.76 26.97 -15.40
CA LEU A 632 2.91 27.57 -16.74
C LEU A 632 2.41 29.03 -16.78
N ASP A 633 1.39 29.33 -15.97
CA ASP A 633 0.84 30.67 -15.79
C ASP A 633 1.61 31.49 -14.74
N GLY A 634 2.32 30.84 -13.82
CA GLY A 634 3.04 31.51 -12.73
C GLY A 634 2.13 31.92 -11.57
N THR A 635 1.00 31.23 -11.41
CA THR A 635 -0.06 31.49 -10.42
C THR A 635 -0.05 30.49 -9.26
N TYR A 636 0.81 29.47 -9.31
CA TYR A 636 0.95 28.49 -8.25
C TYR A 636 1.35 29.12 -6.91
N THR A 637 0.66 28.72 -5.83
CA THR A 637 1.04 28.99 -4.44
C THR A 637 0.72 27.76 -3.58
N PRO A 638 1.43 27.50 -2.46
CA PRO A 638 1.19 26.31 -1.64
C PRO A 638 -0.24 26.23 -1.07
N ARG A 639 -0.85 27.37 -0.75
CA ARG A 639 -2.22 27.48 -0.21
C ARG A 639 -3.32 27.63 -1.28
N LEU A 640 -3.01 27.42 -2.56
CA LEU A 640 -4.00 27.56 -3.62
C LEU A 640 -5.12 26.53 -3.44
N LYS A 641 -6.37 27.00 -3.28
CA LYS A 641 -7.53 26.14 -3.14
C LYS A 641 -7.82 25.43 -4.46
N GLN A 642 -7.40 24.18 -4.56
CA GLN A 642 -7.72 23.35 -5.71
C GLN A 642 -9.18 22.87 -5.65
N PRO A 643 -9.92 22.89 -6.77
CA PRO A 643 -11.26 22.31 -6.86
C PRO A 643 -11.19 20.79 -6.75
N SER A 644 -12.35 20.14 -6.59
CA SER A 644 -12.45 18.69 -6.57
C SER A 644 -11.92 18.07 -7.88
N ASP A 645 -11.09 17.04 -7.75
CA ASP A 645 -10.56 16.24 -8.87
C ASP A 645 -11.59 15.24 -9.42
N PHE A 646 -12.65 14.97 -8.64
CA PHE A 646 -13.75 14.10 -9.02
C PHE A 646 -14.60 14.76 -10.11
N ASP A 647 -14.40 14.31 -11.35
CA ASP A 647 -15.27 14.66 -12.48
C ASP A 647 -16.69 14.11 -12.26
N ALA A 648 -17.69 14.99 -12.24
CA ALA A 648 -19.08 14.58 -12.03
C ALA A 648 -19.58 13.60 -13.10
N GLY A 649 -19.08 13.68 -14.34
CA GLY A 649 -19.41 12.74 -15.42
C GLY A 649 -18.73 11.38 -15.24
N ALA A 650 -17.42 11.35 -14.97
CA ALA A 650 -16.70 10.11 -14.69
C ALA A 650 -17.26 9.39 -13.45
N MET A 651 -17.62 10.13 -12.40
CA MET A 651 -18.28 9.56 -11.21
C MET A 651 -19.70 9.04 -11.48
N GLN A 652 -20.41 9.57 -12.47
CA GLN A 652 -21.73 9.10 -12.89
C GLN A 652 -21.70 7.89 -13.82
N SER A 653 -20.53 7.54 -14.38
CA SER A 653 -20.35 6.35 -15.21
C SER A 653 -20.59 5.06 -14.40
N PRO A 654 -20.83 3.91 -15.06
CA PRO A 654 -20.94 2.62 -14.35
C PRO A 654 -19.71 2.32 -13.48
N ALA A 655 -18.51 2.56 -14.02
CA ALA A 655 -17.25 2.39 -13.31
C ALA A 655 -17.09 3.39 -12.14
N GLY A 656 -17.48 4.66 -12.34
CA GLY A 656 -17.50 5.67 -11.27
C GLY A 656 -18.39 5.25 -10.10
N LYS A 657 -19.57 4.69 -10.38
CA LYS A 657 -20.49 4.17 -9.35
C LYS A 657 -19.93 2.95 -8.61
N MET A 658 -19.21 2.06 -9.29
CA MET A 658 -18.50 0.95 -8.64
C MET A 658 -17.43 1.47 -7.68
N LEU A 659 -16.66 2.49 -8.10
CA LEU A 659 -15.64 3.13 -7.27
C LEU A 659 -16.24 3.84 -6.04
N VAL A 660 -17.38 4.54 -6.17
CA VAL A 660 -18.11 5.10 -5.01
C VAL A 660 -18.52 4.01 -4.03
N ALA A 661 -19.03 2.87 -4.52
CA ALA A 661 -19.47 1.77 -3.67
C ALA A 661 -18.29 1.14 -2.88
N ALA A 662 -17.14 0.95 -3.51
CA ALA A 662 -15.93 0.47 -2.84
C ALA A 662 -15.40 1.45 -1.77
N MET A 663 -15.59 2.76 -1.99
CA MET A 663 -15.33 3.82 -1.02
C MET A 663 -16.51 4.08 -0.06
N GLY A 664 -17.34 3.08 0.24
CA GLY A 664 -18.38 3.18 1.29
C GLY A 664 -19.63 3.99 0.93
N GLY A 665 -19.84 4.31 -0.35
CA GLY A 665 -21.07 4.95 -0.84
C GLY A 665 -21.06 6.49 -0.82
N LYS A 666 -20.14 7.11 -0.08
CA LYS A 666 -19.86 8.56 -0.13
C LYS A 666 -18.36 8.80 -0.04
N ILE A 667 -17.82 9.50 -1.03
CA ILE A 667 -16.39 9.81 -1.08
C ILE A 667 -16.06 10.90 -0.05
N GLY A 668 -15.24 10.54 0.94
CA GLY A 668 -14.75 11.50 1.93
C GLY A 668 -15.82 12.04 2.88
N ASP A 669 -16.84 11.23 3.22
CA ASP A 669 -17.73 11.54 4.34
C ASP A 669 -17.03 11.17 5.66
N PRO A 670 -16.66 12.15 6.51
CA PRO A 670 -15.97 11.90 7.78
C PRO A 670 -16.87 11.29 8.88
N GLN A 671 -18.15 11.04 8.58
CA GLN A 671 -19.13 10.42 9.50
C GLN A 671 -19.30 8.91 9.27
N ILE A 672 -18.51 8.32 8.36
CA ILE A 672 -18.43 6.88 8.05
C ILE A 672 -17.18 6.30 8.72
#